data_AF-A0A396AHR8-F1
#
_entry.id   AF-A0A396AHR8-F1
#
_cell.length_a   1.000
_cell.length_b   1.000
_cell.length_c   1.000
_cell.angle_alpha   90.00
_cell.angle_beta   90.00
_cell.angle_gamma   90.00
#
_symmetry.space_group_name_H-M   'P 1'
#
loop_
_entity.id
_entity.type
_entity.pdbx_description
1 polymer ?
#
loop_
_entity_poly.entity_id
_entity_poly.type
_entity_poly.pdbx_seq_one_letter_code
_entity_poly.pdbx_strand_id
1 'polypeptide(L)'
;MIDKYYNGVIEQVVSGIGNVEHNSILVRYSNDFSIWDLESVNHYKDQSDIFFTCHEFSYNKIAEAYEPYLGLIRQMFHKYCSGTLEEFMEECDVYKLQRPVFESYFENGFCERTEQILIDEVEYEQERMRNSIVTMLQKLSEIRPVVIVLNRFQLASKSTMQLTNRLLQTKNKNIGIVLGVNDVQSIPEFAHEEWDAICESMDDRNMVYHIGNAGRNMEPDVMDYYSDYESDDGYRKLNNLVYFLDFDQADHHLSKIERRIKFDNFTISEKKHYQLLLLQIMVSVLQRDIAKALESCEDLEKLQDQEKEGAFYYNFWMATSYMYLGKLEEAMIYVQKAKECGEALGDDFLVFRAELLKAQNQMSGWCNIFFCAQDIEISDKLIEKLNAYHYKNHLAHIYIYAYDNKPEIVAKAYRSEAFLIYFSKGVALAKEIGNEQLISIAYRKNIMIASTNGEYEVSLLYSIRTYEAMKDVDSVEGGRIYSGIAYNLCAMGENERAQSYYNKAIKILCKLRKPEDIAEVHYNMSLNCVMLGQYDKAQEYLTQCMKAIEKLHLNSLRVCNLSKLYGLFALVSILQGNRFNCERYLYSCRQFLNYIFEKEKTENNLATVHDYAKADDDMFLYTFSKALLAQHDGDNEEALKLYEQADIYLKRAEGNQFFCYVLFRRNRMECFRNAGKEILYEQEEFILKQYEETHRIMFHEYAEDMKDLRPPVDDDCEELSTREIEDLLKQESVERAYKSKKEQLDFISIWQKLIDVNGITAKEMLNMVMKTFLNHFDVDRAVYIRYSERVPQVLYNDTEKEMTPEIMKIMEKSMRKNAGGFVISKISSNYSEHQDITSIFGDEDVCSMVAIPFFNNAKIENIVITYVLMKDNWHSSVNRYMLDEDDLNFYQLLFREVRYALNRLDAYDKIYEMNTKLYMSAVTDQLTGCYNREGFYRKLDALLKEIAGEKRKPKLGVMFIDLDNFKHYNDTYGHDVGDFVLIKMADIFTEVCGKDGFVCRYGGDEFLIFLYTDDRDIFKEKAERIYQIIDEADGFSAEISEKLGQSFSIDKQHQISCSIGIAAGDHICTENDMTEMIKRADDLLYSIKTTTKGTYRI
;
A
#
# COMPACT_ATOMS: atom_id res chain seq x y z
N MET A 1 30.86 41.38 -1.44
CA MET A 1 31.74 40.67 -0.48
C MET A 1 31.68 39.18 -0.76
N ILE A 2 30.47 38.62 -0.88
CA ILE A 2 30.24 37.23 -1.32
C ILE A 2 30.97 36.94 -2.64
N ASP A 3 30.81 37.80 -3.65
CA ASP A 3 31.42 37.60 -4.98
C ASP A 3 32.94 37.42 -4.91
N LYS A 4 33.64 38.23 -4.11
CA LYS A 4 35.10 38.15 -3.96
C LYS A 4 35.56 36.82 -3.38
N TYR A 5 34.88 36.34 -2.32
CA TYR A 5 35.24 35.06 -1.69
C TYR A 5 34.87 33.88 -2.58
N TYR A 6 33.70 33.94 -3.24
CA TYR A 6 33.25 32.90 -4.16
C TYR A 6 34.17 32.79 -5.39
N ASN A 7 34.60 33.92 -5.97
CA ASN A 7 35.61 33.95 -7.03
C ASN A 7 36.90 33.24 -6.58
N GLY A 8 37.39 33.52 -5.36
CA GLY A 8 38.59 32.88 -4.82
C GLY A 8 38.45 31.37 -4.61
N VAL A 9 37.28 30.89 -4.21
CA VAL A 9 36.99 29.45 -4.11
C VAL A 9 37.03 28.78 -5.49
N ILE A 10 36.42 29.41 -6.50
CA ILE A 10 36.47 28.90 -7.88
C ILE A 10 37.90 28.85 -8.39
N GLU A 11 38.69 29.91 -8.21
CA GLU A 11 40.10 29.95 -8.60
C GLU A 11 40.93 28.85 -7.91
N GLN A 12 40.67 28.60 -6.62
CA GLN A 12 41.31 27.52 -5.87
C GLN A 12 41.01 26.15 -6.48
N VAL A 13 39.73 25.85 -6.73
CA VAL A 13 39.34 24.57 -7.36
C VAL A 13 39.93 24.46 -8.76
N VAL A 14 39.88 25.52 -9.59
CA VAL A 14 40.48 25.48 -10.93
C VAL A 14 42.00 25.22 -10.85
N SER A 15 42.71 25.86 -9.91
CA SER A 15 44.16 25.67 -9.75
C SER A 15 44.54 24.25 -9.29
N GLY A 16 43.63 23.55 -8.61
CA GLY A 16 43.83 22.18 -8.13
C GLY A 16 43.63 21.10 -9.19
N ILE A 17 42.98 21.43 -10.32
CA ILE A 17 42.71 20.46 -11.40
C ILE A 17 44.00 19.83 -11.92
N GLY A 18 43.96 18.51 -12.10
CA GLY A 18 45.08 17.65 -12.52
C GLY A 18 46.07 17.32 -11.41
N ASN A 19 46.06 18.04 -10.29
CA ASN A 19 47.08 17.95 -9.25
C ASN A 19 46.55 17.44 -7.90
N VAL A 20 45.32 17.79 -7.54
CA VAL A 20 44.72 17.54 -6.22
C VAL A 20 43.63 16.48 -6.33
N GLU A 21 43.72 15.41 -5.52
CA GLU A 21 42.61 14.46 -5.35
C GLU A 21 41.54 15.07 -4.45
N HIS A 22 40.27 14.75 -4.71
CA HIS A 22 39.12 15.31 -3.96
C HIS A 22 39.08 16.85 -3.99
N ASN A 23 39.30 17.43 -5.18
CA ASN A 23 39.33 18.87 -5.39
C ASN A 23 37.91 19.46 -5.34
N SER A 24 37.34 19.58 -4.14
CA SER A 24 35.96 20.03 -3.98
C SER A 24 35.80 20.92 -2.75
N ILE A 25 34.96 21.94 -2.85
CA ILE A 25 34.74 22.93 -1.79
C ILE A 25 33.24 23.18 -1.62
N LEU A 26 32.77 23.16 -0.37
CA LEU A 26 31.42 23.58 0.03
C LEU A 26 31.48 25.01 0.54
N VAL A 27 30.63 25.88 -0.02
CA VAL A 27 30.51 27.29 0.31
C VAL A 27 29.13 27.55 0.88
N ARG A 28 29.10 27.98 2.14
CA ARG A 28 27.87 28.34 2.85
C ARG A 28 27.72 29.86 2.93
N TYR A 29 26.55 30.36 2.55
CA TYR A 29 26.22 31.79 2.54
C TYR A 29 24.78 32.04 3.02
N SER A 30 24.46 33.27 3.45
CA SER A 30 23.14 33.59 4.03
C SER A 30 22.31 34.62 3.25
N ASN A 31 22.84 35.24 2.20
CA ASN A 31 22.10 36.18 1.35
C ASN A 31 21.78 35.52 0.00
N ASP A 32 20.65 35.86 -0.62
CA ASP A 32 20.39 35.43 -2.00
C ASP A 32 21.38 36.11 -2.97
N PHE A 33 22.00 35.30 -3.82
CA PHE A 33 23.11 35.67 -4.69
C PHE A 33 23.12 34.74 -5.92
N SER A 34 23.50 35.28 -7.08
CA SER A 34 23.59 34.52 -8.33
C SER A 34 25.03 34.37 -8.81
N ILE A 35 25.42 33.14 -9.17
CA ILE A 35 26.79 32.86 -9.64
C ILE A 35 27.08 33.40 -11.05
N TRP A 36 26.06 33.74 -11.83
CA TRP A 36 26.23 34.18 -13.22
C TRP A 36 26.95 35.53 -13.35
N ASP A 37 26.91 36.36 -12.30
CA ASP A 37 27.55 37.67 -12.27
C ASP A 37 29.02 37.64 -11.81
N LEU A 38 29.57 36.46 -11.50
CA LEU A 38 30.95 36.31 -11.03
C LEU A 38 31.99 36.53 -12.14
N GLU A 39 33.04 37.27 -11.81
CA GLU A 39 34.19 37.50 -12.70
C GLU A 39 34.88 36.19 -13.10
N SER A 40 35.07 35.25 -12.15
CA SER A 40 35.69 33.96 -12.42
C SER A 40 34.85 33.09 -13.36
N VAL A 41 33.52 33.12 -13.21
CA VAL A 41 32.60 32.41 -14.11
C VAL A 41 32.73 32.93 -15.54
N ASN A 42 32.73 34.25 -15.72
CA ASN A 42 32.93 34.85 -17.04
C ASN A 42 34.34 34.58 -17.62
N HIS A 43 35.37 34.50 -16.76
CA HIS A 43 36.74 34.22 -17.19
C HIS A 43 36.94 32.77 -17.65
N TYR A 44 36.47 31.79 -16.87
CA TYR A 44 36.74 30.38 -17.12
C TYR A 44 35.83 29.73 -18.15
N LYS A 45 34.63 30.29 -18.38
CA LYS A 45 33.68 29.77 -19.38
C LYS A 45 34.25 29.75 -20.81
N ASP A 46 35.15 30.69 -21.13
CA ASP A 46 35.79 30.81 -22.44
C ASP A 46 37.16 30.13 -22.54
N GLN A 47 37.66 29.52 -21.45
CA GLN A 47 38.96 28.84 -21.50
C GLN A 47 38.88 27.55 -22.30
N SER A 48 39.89 27.32 -23.14
CA SER A 48 39.98 26.07 -23.90
C SER A 48 40.34 24.89 -23.02
N ASP A 49 41.13 25.09 -21.97
CA ASP A 49 41.95 24.02 -21.37
C ASP A 49 41.21 23.13 -20.36
N ILE A 50 40.10 23.65 -19.82
CA ILE A 50 39.19 22.96 -18.91
C ILE A 50 37.76 23.05 -19.45
N PHE A 51 36.92 22.07 -19.16
CA PHE A 51 35.49 22.22 -19.32
C PHE A 51 34.90 22.85 -18.06
N PHE A 52 34.64 24.15 -18.11
CA PHE A 52 34.05 24.88 -17.00
C PHE A 52 32.53 24.99 -17.18
N THR A 53 31.77 24.52 -16.20
CA THR A 53 30.31 24.63 -16.19
C THR A 53 29.79 25.20 -14.88
N CYS A 54 28.68 25.92 -14.97
CA CYS A 54 27.96 26.51 -13.86
C CYS A 54 26.50 26.13 -13.95
N HIS A 55 25.90 25.86 -12.80
CA HIS A 55 24.48 25.61 -12.70
C HIS A 55 23.93 26.23 -11.41
N GLU A 56 22.76 26.85 -11.51
CA GLU A 56 22.09 27.48 -10.38
C GLU A 56 20.68 26.93 -10.29
N PHE A 57 20.39 26.22 -9.18
CA PHE A 57 19.08 25.66 -8.95
C PHE A 57 18.05 26.77 -8.68
N SER A 58 16.84 26.55 -9.16
CA SER A 58 15.75 27.52 -9.07
C SER A 58 14.84 27.19 -7.91
N TYR A 59 14.44 28.20 -7.12
CA TYR A 59 13.45 28.02 -6.06
C TYR A 59 12.10 27.52 -6.62
N ASN A 60 11.70 27.96 -7.82
CA ASN A 60 10.32 27.78 -8.31
C ASN A 60 10.19 26.74 -9.45
N LYS A 61 11.16 25.83 -9.60
CA LYS A 61 11.12 24.81 -10.66
C LYS A 61 11.36 23.43 -10.08
N ILE A 62 10.81 22.40 -10.73
CA ILE A 62 11.16 21.01 -10.43
C ILE A 62 12.61 20.81 -10.87
N ALA A 63 13.47 20.35 -9.96
CA ALA A 63 14.81 19.92 -10.31
C ALA A 63 14.75 18.56 -11.03
N GLU A 64 15.45 18.43 -12.16
CA GLU A 64 15.50 17.18 -12.92
C GLU A 64 16.37 16.12 -12.23
N ALA A 65 16.17 14.85 -12.59
CA ALA A 65 17.04 13.77 -12.14
C ALA A 65 18.50 14.04 -12.57
N TYR A 66 19.43 13.90 -11.64
CA TYR A 66 20.87 14.09 -11.88
C TYR A 66 21.22 15.45 -12.53
N GLU A 67 20.42 16.50 -12.34
CA GLU A 67 20.70 17.84 -12.82
C GLU A 67 21.91 18.48 -12.12
N PRO A 68 22.90 19.07 -12.83
CA PRO A 68 23.02 19.26 -14.28
C PRO A 68 23.88 18.19 -14.99
N TYR A 69 24.25 17.11 -14.30
CA TYR A 69 25.23 16.13 -14.75
C TYR A 69 24.90 15.45 -16.08
N LEU A 70 23.64 15.09 -16.32
CA LEU A 70 23.24 14.50 -17.60
C LEU A 70 23.38 15.48 -18.77
N GLY A 71 22.99 16.74 -18.55
CA GLY A 71 23.19 17.82 -19.52
C GLY A 71 24.67 18.09 -19.79
N LEU A 72 25.50 18.03 -18.75
CA LEU A 72 26.97 18.13 -18.84
C LEU A 72 27.55 17.00 -19.70
N ILE A 73 27.18 15.74 -19.42
CA ILE A 73 27.62 14.57 -20.18
C ILE A 73 27.24 14.73 -21.65
N ARG A 74 25.99 15.10 -21.94
CA ARG A 74 25.51 15.35 -23.30
C ARG A 74 26.35 16.39 -24.01
N GLN A 75 26.60 17.54 -23.38
CA GLN A 75 27.39 18.62 -23.98
C GLN A 75 28.84 18.21 -24.25
N MET A 76 29.48 17.55 -23.29
CA MET A 76 30.87 17.12 -23.43
C MET A 76 31.02 16.02 -24.48
N PHE A 77 30.12 15.03 -24.49
CA PHE A 77 30.11 13.95 -25.47
C PHE A 77 30.03 14.52 -26.90
N HIS A 78 29.06 15.39 -27.18
CA HIS A 78 28.91 15.99 -28.51
C HIS A 78 30.10 16.87 -28.93
N LYS A 79 30.80 17.46 -27.97
CA LYS A 79 31.91 18.39 -28.24
C LYS A 79 33.27 17.70 -28.39
N TYR A 80 33.51 16.62 -27.65
CA TYR A 80 34.84 16.04 -27.50
C TYR A 80 34.95 14.57 -27.91
N CYS A 81 33.83 13.85 -28.06
CA CYS A 81 33.83 12.46 -28.50
C CYS A 81 33.51 12.35 -29.99
N SER A 82 34.14 11.39 -30.69
CA SER A 82 33.97 11.18 -32.14
C SER A 82 33.22 9.89 -32.52
N GLY A 83 32.75 9.12 -31.53
CA GLY A 83 31.98 7.87 -31.70
C GLY A 83 30.47 8.05 -31.51
N THR A 84 29.71 6.96 -31.58
CA THR A 84 28.26 6.98 -31.29
C THR A 84 28.00 7.00 -29.79
N LEU A 85 26.79 7.43 -29.38
CA LEU A 85 26.39 7.39 -27.96
C LEU A 85 26.38 5.95 -27.44
N GLU A 86 25.97 4.99 -28.28
CA GLU A 86 25.99 3.56 -27.98
C GLU A 86 27.40 3.05 -27.69
N GLU A 87 28.38 3.38 -28.54
CA GLU A 87 29.80 3.03 -28.33
C GLU A 87 30.32 3.61 -27.01
N PHE A 88 29.98 4.87 -26.71
CA PHE A 88 30.40 5.53 -25.48
C PHE A 88 29.73 4.91 -24.23
N MET A 89 28.47 4.52 -24.32
CA MET A 89 27.77 3.82 -23.24
C MET A 89 28.34 2.41 -23.01
N GLU A 90 28.70 1.68 -24.06
CA GLU A 90 29.40 0.39 -23.94
C GLU A 90 30.75 0.56 -23.24
N GLU A 91 31.52 1.57 -23.65
CA GLU A 91 32.80 1.92 -23.05
C GLU A 91 32.73 2.30 -21.56
N CYS A 92 31.59 2.81 -21.11
CA CYS A 92 31.35 3.21 -19.72
C CYS A 92 30.64 2.11 -18.89
N ASP A 93 30.50 0.88 -19.41
CA ASP A 93 29.76 -0.22 -18.77
C ASP A 93 28.32 0.17 -18.38
N VAL A 94 27.65 1.00 -19.19
CA VAL A 94 26.27 1.40 -18.91
C VAL A 94 25.37 0.18 -18.98
N TYR A 95 24.61 -0.01 -17.91
CA TYR A 95 23.70 -1.15 -17.78
C TYR A 95 22.73 -1.21 -18.95
N LYS A 96 22.65 -2.36 -19.64
CA LYS A 96 21.98 -2.45 -20.94
C LYS A 96 20.50 -2.10 -20.88
N LEU A 97 19.81 -2.41 -19.78
CA LEU A 97 18.41 -2.07 -19.59
C LEU A 97 18.15 -0.56 -19.42
N GLN A 98 19.19 0.21 -19.10
CA GLN A 98 19.11 1.67 -18.90
C GLN A 98 19.48 2.45 -20.16
N ARG A 99 20.10 1.80 -21.16
CA ARG A 99 20.51 2.47 -22.41
C ARG A 99 19.35 3.15 -23.14
N PRO A 100 18.15 2.53 -23.29
CA PRO A 100 17.02 3.22 -23.91
C PRO A 100 16.64 4.54 -23.20
N VAL A 101 16.79 4.60 -21.86
CA VAL A 101 16.53 5.81 -21.06
C VAL A 101 17.52 6.92 -21.43
N PHE A 102 18.81 6.58 -21.48
CA PHE A 102 19.84 7.54 -21.88
C PHE A 102 19.68 7.96 -23.34
N GLU A 103 19.42 7.04 -24.24
CA GLU A 103 19.23 7.32 -25.67
C GLU A 103 18.08 8.29 -25.91
N SER A 104 16.88 7.99 -25.38
CA SER A 104 15.70 8.83 -25.56
C SER A 104 15.89 10.20 -24.90
N TYR A 105 16.46 10.25 -23.69
CA TYR A 105 16.77 11.52 -23.01
C TYR A 105 17.77 12.37 -23.82
N PHE A 106 18.81 11.77 -24.39
CA PHE A 106 19.82 12.50 -25.17
C PHE A 106 19.29 12.93 -26.55
N GLU A 107 18.35 12.18 -27.13
CA GLU A 107 17.72 12.50 -28.41
C GLU A 107 16.71 13.63 -28.27
N ASN A 108 15.71 13.47 -27.40
CA ASN A 108 14.54 14.36 -27.34
C ASN A 108 14.22 14.92 -25.93
N GLY A 109 14.97 14.52 -24.90
CA GLY A 109 14.80 15.01 -23.52
C GLY A 109 13.67 14.33 -22.74
N PHE A 110 13.05 13.30 -23.29
CA PHE A 110 11.98 12.50 -22.69
C PHE A 110 12.45 11.05 -22.50
N CYS A 111 12.34 10.53 -21.29
CA CYS A 111 12.78 9.17 -20.96
C CYS A 111 11.75 8.12 -21.35
N GLU A 112 12.21 7.07 -22.03
CA GLU A 112 11.44 5.89 -22.38
C GLU A 112 12.22 4.62 -22.00
N ARG A 113 11.50 3.52 -21.76
CA ARG A 113 12.08 2.21 -21.48
C ARG A 113 11.41 1.14 -22.33
N THR A 114 12.20 0.16 -22.75
CA THR A 114 11.70 -1.00 -23.49
C THR A 114 10.86 -1.91 -22.60
N GLU A 115 11.32 -2.19 -21.38
CA GLU A 115 10.65 -3.07 -20.42
C GLU A 115 10.49 -2.41 -19.04
N GLN A 116 9.50 -2.88 -18.29
CA GLN A 116 9.14 -2.35 -16.98
C GLN A 116 10.20 -2.72 -15.92
N ILE A 117 10.42 -1.82 -14.97
CA ILE A 117 11.30 -2.07 -13.82
C ILE A 117 10.63 -3.08 -12.88
N LEU A 118 11.39 -4.08 -12.44
CA LEU A 118 10.93 -5.05 -11.46
C LEU A 118 11.19 -4.53 -10.04
N ILE A 119 10.22 -4.75 -9.15
CA ILE A 119 10.23 -4.18 -7.78
C ILE A 119 11.42 -4.65 -6.94
N ASP A 120 11.95 -5.84 -7.20
CA ASP A 120 13.13 -6.38 -6.50
C ASP A 120 14.46 -5.91 -7.10
N GLU A 121 14.42 -5.30 -8.29
CA GLU A 121 15.61 -4.80 -8.98
C GLU A 121 15.78 -3.28 -8.84
N VAL A 122 14.84 -2.59 -8.17
CA VAL A 122 14.86 -1.13 -7.99
C VAL A 122 16.18 -0.62 -7.41
N GLU A 123 16.60 -1.16 -6.25
CA GLU A 123 17.83 -0.71 -5.59
C GLU A 123 19.08 -0.99 -6.43
N TYR A 124 19.11 -2.17 -7.08
CA TYR A 124 20.20 -2.57 -7.97
C TYR A 124 20.30 -1.65 -9.19
N GLU A 125 19.16 -1.36 -9.83
CA GLU A 125 19.11 -0.45 -10.96
C GLU A 125 19.49 0.99 -10.57
N GLN A 126 19.05 1.48 -9.41
CA GLN A 126 19.45 2.79 -8.89
C GLN A 126 20.97 2.89 -8.72
N GLU A 127 21.60 1.88 -8.13
CA GLU A 127 23.04 1.84 -7.96
C GLU A 127 23.79 1.70 -9.29
N ARG A 128 23.31 0.87 -10.22
CA ARG A 128 23.87 0.77 -11.58
C ARG A 128 23.73 2.08 -12.35
N MET A 129 22.62 2.80 -12.19
CA MET A 129 22.38 4.11 -12.81
C MET A 129 23.40 5.13 -12.31
N ARG A 130 23.56 5.26 -10.98
CA ARG A 130 24.56 6.14 -10.38
C ARG A 130 25.97 5.81 -10.85
N ASN A 131 26.37 4.55 -10.79
CA ASN A 131 27.71 4.11 -11.21
C ASN A 131 27.97 4.35 -12.70
N SER A 132 26.96 4.17 -13.55
CA SER A 132 27.05 4.49 -14.99
C SER A 132 27.34 5.98 -15.20
N ILE A 133 26.60 6.87 -14.53
CA ILE A 133 26.76 8.33 -14.67
C ILE A 133 28.12 8.78 -14.12
N VAL A 134 28.58 8.25 -12.97
CA VAL A 134 29.91 8.52 -12.43
C VAL A 134 30.99 8.11 -13.43
N THR A 135 30.88 6.91 -14.01
CA THR A 135 31.86 6.39 -14.98
C THR A 135 31.91 7.25 -16.24
N MET A 136 30.75 7.66 -16.77
CA MET A 136 30.68 8.61 -17.90
C MET A 136 31.40 9.92 -17.59
N LEU A 137 31.16 10.51 -16.42
CA LEU A 137 31.82 11.76 -16.00
C LEU A 137 33.33 11.58 -15.83
N GLN A 138 33.77 10.47 -15.25
CA GLN A 138 35.20 10.16 -15.12
C GLN A 138 35.88 10.04 -16.48
N LYS A 139 35.31 9.24 -17.40
CA LYS A 139 35.82 9.10 -18.78
C LYS A 139 35.90 10.44 -19.50
N LEU A 140 34.84 11.26 -19.43
CA LEU A 140 34.84 12.58 -20.05
C LEU A 140 35.88 13.52 -19.40
N SER A 141 36.10 13.40 -18.08
CA SER A 141 37.11 14.17 -17.36
C SER A 141 38.55 13.83 -17.76
N GLU A 142 38.80 12.60 -18.23
CA GLU A 142 40.11 12.18 -18.77
C GLU A 142 40.38 12.81 -20.14
N ILE A 143 39.34 12.99 -20.96
CA ILE A 143 39.44 13.69 -22.25
C ILE A 143 39.63 15.19 -22.01
N ARG A 144 38.84 15.75 -21.11
CA ARG A 144 38.89 17.17 -20.76
C ARG A 144 38.59 17.36 -19.27
N PRO A 145 39.54 17.87 -18.46
CA PRO A 145 39.29 18.12 -17.05
C PRO A 145 38.08 19.03 -16.84
N VAL A 146 37.26 18.76 -15.83
CA VAL A 146 35.96 19.37 -15.62
C VAL A 146 35.94 20.13 -14.31
N VAL A 147 35.42 21.36 -14.32
CA VAL A 147 35.08 22.11 -13.12
C VAL A 147 33.59 22.41 -13.13
N ILE A 148 32.90 22.00 -12.06
CA ILE A 148 31.46 22.09 -11.90
C ILE A 148 31.18 23.03 -10.73
N VAL A 149 30.53 24.16 -11.01
CA VAL A 149 30.07 25.09 -9.99
C VAL A 149 28.56 24.97 -9.86
N LEU A 150 28.09 24.44 -8.73
CA LEU A 150 26.68 24.31 -8.41
C LEU A 150 26.31 25.38 -7.37
N ASN A 151 25.25 26.14 -7.59
CA ASN A 151 24.75 27.14 -6.64
C ASN A 151 23.31 26.85 -6.24
N ARG A 152 22.94 27.19 -4.99
CA ARG A 152 21.68 26.79 -4.34
C ARG A 152 21.49 25.27 -4.32
N PHE A 153 22.57 24.54 -4.04
CA PHE A 153 22.61 23.08 -4.10
C PHE A 153 21.64 22.39 -3.13
N GLN A 154 21.19 23.06 -2.08
CA GLN A 154 20.12 22.56 -1.20
C GLN A 154 18.76 22.31 -1.89
N LEU A 155 18.59 22.81 -3.13
CA LEU A 155 17.40 22.59 -3.96
C LEU A 155 17.59 21.48 -5.00
N ALA A 156 18.75 20.82 -5.00
CA ALA A 156 19.05 19.74 -5.94
C ALA A 156 18.12 18.54 -5.74
N SER A 157 17.94 17.76 -6.79
CA SER A 157 17.26 16.46 -6.72
C SER A 157 18.01 15.47 -5.82
N LYS A 158 17.29 14.48 -5.26
CA LYS A 158 17.92 13.46 -4.41
C LYS A 158 18.98 12.70 -5.19
N SER A 159 18.66 12.30 -6.42
CA SER A 159 19.60 11.67 -7.36
C SER A 159 20.86 12.52 -7.59
N THR A 160 20.71 13.84 -7.72
CA THR A 160 21.85 14.78 -7.84
C THR A 160 22.70 14.80 -6.58
N MET A 161 22.08 14.87 -5.40
CA MET A 161 22.81 14.84 -4.13
C MET A 161 23.58 13.52 -3.95
N GLN A 162 22.93 12.39 -4.22
CA GLN A 162 23.56 11.06 -4.16
C GLN A 162 24.76 10.96 -5.12
N LEU A 163 24.58 11.38 -6.38
CA LEU A 163 25.64 11.37 -7.38
C LEU A 163 26.79 12.30 -6.98
N THR A 164 26.48 13.49 -6.46
CA THR A 164 27.47 14.45 -5.96
C THR A 164 28.27 13.84 -4.82
N ASN A 165 27.60 13.24 -3.83
CA ASN A 165 28.26 12.56 -2.71
C ASN A 165 29.22 11.46 -3.22
N ARG A 166 28.78 10.67 -4.20
CA ARG A 166 29.60 9.63 -4.82
C ARG A 166 30.83 10.22 -5.52
N LEU A 167 30.68 11.31 -6.27
CA LEU A 167 31.80 12.01 -6.91
C LEU A 167 32.78 12.59 -5.88
N LEU A 168 32.28 13.15 -4.78
CA LEU A 168 33.11 13.70 -3.69
C LEU A 168 33.97 12.62 -3.02
N GLN A 169 33.45 11.40 -2.88
CA GLN A 169 34.15 10.25 -2.31
C GLN A 169 35.09 9.56 -3.31
N THR A 170 34.91 9.80 -4.61
CA THR A 170 35.71 9.19 -5.66
C THR A 170 37.06 9.88 -5.80
N LYS A 171 38.15 9.12 -5.86
CA LYS A 171 39.49 9.66 -6.11
C LYS A 171 39.63 10.06 -7.58
N ASN A 172 39.54 11.35 -7.85
CA ASN A 172 39.77 11.92 -9.19
C ASN A 172 40.48 13.27 -9.06
N LYS A 173 41.46 13.53 -9.94
CA LYS A 173 42.19 14.80 -10.06
C LYS A 173 41.64 15.71 -11.15
N ASN A 174 40.89 15.16 -12.10
CA ASN A 174 40.37 15.84 -13.28
C ASN A 174 38.95 16.39 -13.08
N ILE A 175 38.34 16.18 -11.91
CA ILE A 175 37.02 16.73 -11.57
C ILE A 175 37.17 17.66 -10.37
N GLY A 176 36.70 18.89 -10.54
CA GLY A 176 36.63 19.91 -9.50
C GLY A 176 35.18 20.30 -9.25
N ILE A 177 34.76 20.40 -7.99
CA ILE A 177 33.36 20.73 -7.64
C ILE A 177 33.30 21.88 -6.62
N VAL A 178 32.54 22.92 -6.93
CA VAL A 178 32.18 23.98 -5.98
C VAL A 178 30.70 23.85 -5.68
N LEU A 179 30.33 23.63 -4.43
CA LEU A 179 28.95 23.56 -3.96
C LEU A 179 28.60 24.83 -3.20
N GLY A 180 27.69 25.63 -3.73
CA GLY A 180 27.14 26.82 -3.08
C GLY A 180 25.81 26.51 -2.42
N VAL A 181 25.69 26.81 -1.13
CA VAL A 181 24.48 26.56 -0.33
C VAL A 181 24.05 27.79 0.45
N ASN A 182 22.74 28.08 0.36
CA ASN A 182 22.10 29.11 1.14
C ASN A 182 21.60 28.53 2.48
N ASP A 183 22.30 28.86 3.58
CA ASP A 183 22.00 28.35 4.94
C ASP A 183 20.63 28.81 5.47
N VAL A 184 19.97 29.78 4.83
CA VAL A 184 18.64 30.27 5.26
C VAL A 184 17.52 29.34 4.78
N GLN A 185 17.77 28.54 3.74
CA GLN A 185 16.74 27.70 3.10
C GLN A 185 16.76 26.29 3.68
N SER A 186 15.58 25.76 4.00
CA SER A 186 15.44 24.39 4.49
C SER A 186 15.65 23.38 3.36
N ILE A 187 16.26 22.26 3.68
CA ILE A 187 16.40 21.12 2.79
C ILE A 187 15.13 20.25 2.89
N PRO A 188 14.61 19.73 1.77
CA PRO A 188 13.50 18.80 1.81
C PRO A 188 13.82 17.55 2.64
N GLU A 189 12.82 17.05 3.36
CA GLU A 189 13.03 15.98 4.34
C GLU A 189 13.61 14.69 3.71
N PHE A 190 13.20 14.37 2.49
CA PHE A 190 13.65 13.18 1.75
C PHE A 190 15.16 13.19 1.39
N ALA A 191 15.83 14.33 1.51
CA ALA A 191 17.22 14.55 1.10
C ALA A 191 18.16 14.81 2.28
N HIS A 192 17.66 14.74 3.52
CA HIS A 192 18.48 15.01 4.71
C HIS A 192 19.64 14.03 4.86
N GLU A 193 19.41 12.74 4.65
CA GLU A 193 20.43 11.71 4.79
C GLU A 193 21.62 11.96 3.85
N GLU A 194 21.33 12.23 2.57
CA GLU A 194 22.36 12.57 1.59
C GLU A 194 23.08 13.86 1.92
N TRP A 195 22.33 14.87 2.37
CA TRP A 195 22.91 16.15 2.72
C TRP A 195 23.85 16.07 3.92
N ASP A 196 23.44 15.35 4.97
CA ASP A 196 24.23 15.15 6.17
C ASP A 196 25.52 14.38 5.82
N ALA A 197 25.42 13.33 4.99
CA ALA A 197 26.59 12.61 4.50
C ALA A 197 27.57 13.49 3.69
N ILE A 198 27.05 14.42 2.87
CA ILE A 198 27.89 15.39 2.14
C ILE A 198 28.56 16.34 3.12
N CYS A 199 27.81 16.87 4.10
CA CYS A 199 28.34 17.79 5.11
C CYS A 199 29.45 17.14 5.93
N GLU A 200 29.19 15.97 6.51
CA GLU A 200 30.17 15.20 7.27
C GLU A 200 31.43 14.94 6.43
N SER A 201 31.27 14.48 5.19
CA SER A 201 32.40 14.21 4.30
C SER A 201 33.23 15.46 3.96
N MET A 202 32.60 16.62 3.84
CA MET A 202 33.27 17.88 3.55
C MET A 202 33.93 18.49 4.80
N ASP A 203 33.27 18.39 5.95
CA ASP A 203 33.76 18.85 7.25
C ASP A 203 34.99 18.04 7.69
N ASP A 204 34.95 16.70 7.56
CA ASP A 204 36.08 15.81 7.86
C ASP A 204 37.36 16.16 7.07
N ARG A 205 37.17 16.74 5.87
CA ARG A 205 38.27 17.18 4.99
C ARG A 205 38.63 18.66 5.15
N ASN A 206 37.99 19.39 6.05
CA ASN A 206 38.11 20.85 6.21
C ASN A 206 37.86 21.64 4.91
N MET A 207 36.88 21.21 4.11
CA MET A 207 36.54 21.80 2.80
C MET A 207 35.28 22.68 2.85
N VAL A 208 34.85 23.11 4.04
CA VAL A 208 33.68 23.98 4.23
C VAL A 208 34.11 25.41 4.50
N TYR A 209 33.59 26.34 3.69
CA TYR A 209 33.86 27.77 3.78
C TYR A 209 32.58 28.54 4.09
N HIS A 210 32.60 29.35 5.14
CA HIS A 210 31.50 30.23 5.50
C HIS A 210 31.76 31.66 5.00
N ILE A 211 30.89 32.15 4.13
CA ILE A 211 30.91 33.53 3.66
C ILE A 211 29.90 34.33 4.50
N GLY A 212 30.44 35.20 5.38
CA GLY A 212 29.70 35.92 6.41
C GLY A 212 28.61 36.91 5.93
N ASN A 213 27.74 37.24 6.88
CA ASN A 213 26.46 37.94 6.74
C ASN A 213 26.59 39.44 6.42
N ALA A 214 25.78 39.94 5.48
CA ALA A 214 25.55 41.36 5.24
C ALA A 214 24.05 41.70 5.32
N GLY A 215 23.41 41.41 6.45
CA GLY A 215 22.40 42.28 7.07
C GLY A 215 21.14 42.63 6.28
N ARG A 216 20.69 41.80 5.32
CA ARG A 216 19.34 41.93 4.75
C ARG A 216 18.74 40.55 4.50
N ASN A 217 17.83 40.15 5.39
CA ASN A 217 16.84 39.13 5.11
C ASN A 217 15.93 39.69 4.01
N MET A 218 16.16 39.28 2.76
CA MET A 218 15.08 39.25 1.78
C MET A 218 14.40 37.90 1.99
N GLU A 219 13.17 37.92 2.50
CA GLU A 219 12.26 36.80 2.27
C GLU A 219 12.12 36.66 0.75
N PRO A 220 12.33 35.47 0.17
CA PRO A 220 12.07 35.27 -1.25
C PRO A 220 10.64 35.68 -1.56
N ASP A 221 10.44 36.43 -2.64
CA ASP A 221 9.10 36.72 -3.15
C ASP A 221 8.47 35.37 -3.50
N VAL A 222 7.50 34.93 -2.70
CA VAL A 222 6.75 33.68 -2.88
C VAL A 222 5.80 33.88 -4.07
N MET A 223 6.36 34.01 -5.28
CA MET A 223 5.60 33.97 -6.52
C MET A 223 5.19 32.53 -6.84
N ASP A 224 3.99 32.40 -7.40
CA ASP A 224 3.23 31.16 -7.63
C ASP A 224 4.10 30.01 -8.21
N TYR A 225 4.53 29.09 -7.35
CA TYR A 225 5.45 27.96 -7.62
C TYR A 225 4.92 26.94 -8.64
N TYR A 226 3.76 27.18 -9.25
CA TYR A 226 2.88 26.11 -9.72
C TYR A 226 2.60 26.08 -11.22
N SER A 227 3.06 27.09 -11.97
CA SER A 227 2.91 27.09 -13.44
C SER A 227 3.70 25.96 -14.13
N ASP A 228 4.74 25.43 -13.48
CA ASP A 228 5.58 24.36 -14.03
C ASP A 228 4.80 23.02 -14.11
N TYR A 229 3.96 22.71 -13.12
CA TYR A 229 3.27 21.41 -13.02
C TYR A 229 2.20 21.16 -14.10
N GLU A 230 1.53 22.22 -14.58
CA GLU A 230 0.54 22.10 -15.67
C GLU A 230 1.20 21.96 -17.04
N SER A 231 2.45 22.40 -17.16
CA SER A 231 3.15 22.41 -18.44
C SER A 231 3.52 20.98 -18.90
N ASP A 232 3.67 20.82 -20.21
CA ASP A 232 4.26 19.58 -20.75
C ASP A 232 5.70 19.38 -20.28
N ASP A 233 6.41 20.47 -19.98
CA ASP A 233 7.74 20.45 -19.39
C ASP A 233 7.73 19.85 -17.97
N GLY A 234 6.78 20.24 -17.11
CA GLY A 234 6.66 19.69 -15.77
C GLY A 234 6.38 18.18 -15.76
N TYR A 235 5.49 17.72 -16.64
CA TYR A 235 5.26 16.27 -16.78
C TYR A 235 6.49 15.54 -17.32
N ARG A 236 7.18 16.10 -18.32
CA ARG A 236 8.45 15.55 -18.82
C ARG A 236 9.47 15.40 -17.69
N LYS A 237 9.62 16.40 -16.82
CA LYS A 237 10.53 16.33 -15.66
C LYS A 237 10.13 15.23 -14.68
N LEU A 238 8.85 15.12 -14.34
CA LEU A 238 8.34 14.07 -13.46
C LEU A 238 8.53 12.67 -14.07
N ASN A 239 8.21 12.51 -15.35
CA ASN A 239 8.46 11.28 -16.10
C ASN A 239 9.94 10.90 -16.04
N ASN A 240 10.83 11.87 -16.28
CA ASN A 240 12.28 11.65 -16.24
C ASN A 240 12.76 11.28 -14.83
N LEU A 241 12.23 11.90 -13.76
CA LEU A 241 12.52 11.49 -12.39
C LEU A 241 12.20 10.01 -12.16
N VAL A 242 11.02 9.55 -12.60
CA VAL A 242 10.62 8.13 -12.49
C VAL A 242 11.56 7.22 -13.26
N TYR A 243 11.85 7.51 -14.53
CA TYR A 243 12.66 6.63 -15.38
C TYR A 243 14.16 6.65 -15.07
N PHE A 244 14.65 7.73 -14.45
CA PHE A 244 15.99 7.80 -13.84
C PHE A 244 16.01 7.32 -12.38
N LEU A 245 14.89 6.79 -11.89
CA LEU A 245 14.76 6.10 -10.61
C LEU A 245 14.88 7.01 -9.36
N ASP A 246 14.58 8.30 -9.51
CA ASP A 246 14.49 9.27 -8.39
C ASP A 246 13.05 9.32 -7.85
N PHE A 247 12.63 8.21 -7.24
CA PHE A 247 11.26 8.01 -6.79
C PHE A 247 10.86 8.92 -5.63
N ASP A 248 11.77 9.19 -4.68
CA ASP A 248 11.46 10.02 -3.52
C ASP A 248 11.12 11.46 -3.91
N GLN A 249 11.84 12.02 -4.87
CA GLN A 249 11.52 13.35 -5.37
C GLN A 249 10.29 13.35 -6.28
N ALA A 250 10.12 12.32 -7.12
CA ALA A 250 8.91 12.17 -7.93
C ALA A 250 7.67 12.14 -7.02
N ASP A 251 7.68 11.31 -5.98
CA ASP A 251 6.60 11.22 -5.00
C ASP A 251 6.38 12.56 -4.29
N HIS A 252 7.45 13.22 -3.82
CA HIS A 252 7.32 14.53 -3.17
C HIS A 252 6.53 15.54 -4.02
N HIS A 253 6.83 15.63 -5.31
CA HIS A 253 6.13 16.54 -6.21
C HIS A 253 4.72 16.05 -6.55
N LEU A 254 4.54 14.76 -6.84
CA LEU A 254 3.23 14.20 -7.19
C LEU A 254 2.25 14.28 -6.00
N SER A 255 2.68 13.91 -4.79
CA SER A 255 1.92 14.05 -3.54
C SER A 255 1.55 15.51 -3.26
N LYS A 256 2.43 16.47 -3.59
CA LYS A 256 2.12 17.90 -3.48
C LYS A 256 1.02 18.30 -4.47
N ILE A 257 1.11 17.87 -5.73
CA ILE A 257 0.08 18.14 -6.76
C ILE A 257 -1.27 17.55 -6.32
N GLU A 258 -1.27 16.27 -5.92
CA GLU A 258 -2.46 15.56 -5.47
C GLU A 258 -3.14 16.28 -4.29
N ARG A 259 -2.36 16.70 -3.29
CA ARG A 259 -2.87 17.48 -2.16
C ARG A 259 -3.56 18.75 -2.64
N ARG A 260 -3.01 19.47 -3.61
CA ARG A 260 -3.64 20.70 -4.11
C ARG A 260 -4.93 20.42 -4.88
N ILE A 261 -4.96 19.37 -5.68
CA ILE A 261 -6.19 18.94 -6.37
C ILE A 261 -7.29 18.64 -5.35
N LYS A 262 -6.93 17.94 -4.26
CA LYS A 262 -7.88 17.52 -3.22
C LYS A 262 -8.31 18.66 -2.28
N PHE A 263 -7.42 19.58 -1.90
CA PHE A 263 -7.68 20.58 -0.83
C PHE A 263 -7.65 22.05 -1.26
N ASP A 264 -6.91 22.39 -2.32
CA ASP A 264 -6.67 23.78 -2.70
C ASP A 264 -7.53 24.23 -3.90
N ASN A 265 -8.53 23.43 -4.30
CA ASN A 265 -9.33 23.62 -5.52
C ASN A 265 -8.46 23.86 -6.78
N PHE A 266 -7.29 23.21 -6.83
CA PHE A 266 -6.40 23.33 -7.97
C PHE A 266 -6.95 22.52 -9.14
N THR A 267 -7.29 23.20 -10.24
CA THR A 267 -7.90 22.59 -11.43
C THR A 267 -6.84 22.27 -12.48
N ILE A 268 -6.71 21.01 -12.84
CA ILE A 268 -5.93 20.55 -13.99
C ILE A 268 -6.85 19.85 -15.00
N SER A 269 -6.41 19.72 -16.25
CA SER A 269 -7.18 18.95 -17.24
C SER A 269 -7.26 17.48 -16.84
N GLU A 270 -8.41 16.83 -17.09
CA GLU A 270 -8.63 15.43 -16.73
C GLU A 270 -7.60 14.50 -17.38
N LYS A 271 -7.20 14.78 -18.63
CA LYS A 271 -6.10 14.07 -19.31
C LYS A 271 -4.77 14.19 -18.58
N LYS A 272 -4.39 15.40 -18.13
CA LYS A 272 -3.13 15.59 -17.38
C LYS A 272 -3.20 14.92 -16.02
N HIS A 273 -4.36 14.98 -15.38
CA HIS A 273 -4.61 14.29 -14.11
C HIS A 273 -4.43 12.78 -14.25
N TYR A 274 -5.02 12.18 -15.30
CA TYR A 274 -4.83 10.78 -15.64
C TYR A 274 -3.35 10.41 -15.79
N GLN A 275 -2.57 11.22 -16.54
CA GLN A 275 -1.14 10.98 -16.73
C GLN A 275 -0.33 11.06 -15.42
N LEU A 276 -0.62 12.04 -14.57
CA LEU A 276 0.05 12.20 -13.27
C LEU A 276 -0.31 11.06 -12.30
N LEU A 277 -1.55 10.58 -12.31
CA LEU A 277 -1.96 9.42 -11.51
C LEU A 277 -1.24 8.15 -11.92
N LEU A 278 -1.03 7.92 -13.22
CA LEU A 278 -0.23 6.77 -13.67
C LEU A 278 1.21 6.82 -13.14
N LEU A 279 1.84 8.01 -13.16
CA LEU A 279 3.17 8.18 -12.56
C LEU A 279 3.14 7.94 -11.04
N GLN A 280 2.14 8.44 -10.33
CA GLN A 280 1.99 8.22 -8.89
C GLN A 280 1.85 6.73 -8.56
N ILE A 281 1.01 6.00 -9.29
CA ILE A 281 0.82 4.56 -9.09
C ILE A 281 2.14 3.81 -9.35
N MET A 282 2.83 4.12 -10.45
CA MET A 282 4.14 3.52 -10.75
C MET A 282 5.15 3.75 -9.62
N VAL A 283 5.29 5.00 -9.16
CA VAL A 283 6.20 5.37 -8.08
C VAL A 283 5.84 4.65 -6.79
N SER A 284 4.56 4.64 -6.42
CA SER A 284 4.06 3.99 -5.21
C SER A 284 4.33 2.48 -5.24
N VAL A 285 4.08 1.80 -6.37
CA VAL A 285 4.39 0.37 -6.53
C VAL A 285 5.90 0.12 -6.42
N LEU A 286 6.74 0.92 -7.10
CA LEU A 286 8.19 0.74 -7.10
C LEU A 286 8.84 1.05 -5.75
N GLN A 287 8.25 1.94 -4.95
CA GLN A 287 8.64 2.21 -3.56
C GLN A 287 8.02 1.23 -2.55
N ARG A 288 7.23 0.24 -3.01
CA ARG A 288 6.49 -0.73 -2.17
C ARG A 288 5.40 -0.11 -1.28
N ASP A 289 4.97 1.13 -1.56
CA ASP A 289 3.76 1.72 -0.95
C ASP A 289 2.51 1.28 -1.71
N ILE A 290 2.15 0.01 -1.52
CA ILE A 290 1.02 -0.58 -2.24
C ILE A 290 -0.33 0.01 -1.79
N ALA A 291 -0.41 0.51 -0.55
CA ALA A 291 -1.61 1.16 -0.05
C ALA A 291 -1.89 2.46 -0.82
N LYS A 292 -0.85 3.28 -1.04
CA LYS A 292 -0.95 4.50 -1.85
C LYS A 292 -1.21 4.19 -3.32
N ALA A 293 -0.62 3.11 -3.86
CA ALA A 293 -0.89 2.65 -5.22
C ALA A 293 -2.37 2.30 -5.41
N LEU A 294 -2.98 1.57 -4.47
CA LEU A 294 -4.40 1.21 -4.50
C LEU A 294 -5.32 2.43 -4.36
N GLU A 295 -5.03 3.37 -3.45
CA GLU A 295 -5.76 4.65 -3.35
C GLU A 295 -5.74 5.37 -4.71
N SER A 296 -4.55 5.48 -5.31
CA SER A 296 -4.36 6.16 -6.59
C SER A 296 -5.07 5.43 -7.75
N CYS A 297 -5.21 4.10 -7.68
CA CYS A 297 -6.00 3.32 -8.63
C CYS A 297 -7.50 3.62 -8.54
N GLU A 298 -8.04 3.86 -7.33
CA GLU A 298 -9.45 4.26 -7.15
C GLU A 298 -9.73 5.65 -7.73
N ASP A 299 -8.76 6.56 -7.66
CA ASP A 299 -8.84 7.85 -8.34
C ASP A 299 -8.68 7.71 -9.87
N LEU A 300 -7.85 6.78 -10.34
CA LEU A 300 -7.70 6.46 -11.76
C LEU A 300 -8.99 5.88 -12.37
N GLU A 301 -9.74 5.06 -11.63
CA GLU A 301 -11.02 4.48 -12.08
C GLU A 301 -12.02 5.56 -12.52
N LYS A 302 -12.06 6.70 -11.81
CA LYS A 302 -12.94 7.83 -12.12
C LYS A 302 -12.56 8.54 -13.43
N LEU A 303 -11.31 8.35 -13.88
CA LEU A 303 -10.74 9.00 -15.06
C LEU A 303 -10.42 7.99 -16.18
N GLN A 304 -10.87 6.74 -16.06
CA GLN A 304 -10.51 5.68 -17.00
C GLN A 304 -11.04 5.91 -18.42
N ASP A 305 -12.09 6.73 -18.59
CA ASP A 305 -12.67 7.05 -19.90
C ASP A 305 -11.92 8.16 -20.66
N GLN A 306 -10.89 8.76 -20.04
CA GLN A 306 -10.14 9.88 -20.62
C GLN A 306 -9.20 9.46 -21.76
N GLU A 307 -8.70 8.24 -21.70
CA GLU A 307 -7.85 7.64 -22.73
C GLU A 307 -8.47 6.28 -23.13
N LYS A 308 -8.25 5.85 -24.38
CA LYS A 308 -8.87 4.61 -24.89
C LYS A 308 -8.43 3.40 -24.08
N GLU A 309 -7.20 3.43 -23.58
CA GLU A 309 -6.56 2.39 -22.80
C GLU A 309 -6.79 2.57 -21.29
N GLY A 310 -7.54 3.58 -20.83
CA GLY A 310 -7.63 3.89 -19.40
C GLY A 310 -8.22 2.76 -18.56
N ALA A 311 -9.24 2.08 -19.07
CA ALA A 311 -9.79 0.87 -18.44
C ALA A 311 -8.76 -0.28 -18.35
N PHE A 312 -7.89 -0.41 -19.36
CA PHE A 312 -6.79 -1.38 -19.30
C PHE A 312 -5.83 -1.04 -18.16
N TYR A 313 -5.36 0.22 -18.08
CA TYR A 313 -4.38 0.63 -17.08
C TYR A 313 -4.90 0.57 -15.66
N TYR A 314 -6.17 0.91 -15.43
CA TYR A 314 -6.82 0.70 -14.13
C TYR A 314 -6.74 -0.78 -13.70
N ASN A 315 -7.19 -1.71 -14.55
CA ASN A 315 -7.16 -3.12 -14.23
C ASN A 315 -5.73 -3.67 -14.10
N PHE A 316 -4.80 -3.24 -14.95
CA PHE A 316 -3.39 -3.64 -14.91
C PHE A 316 -2.73 -3.26 -13.58
N TRP A 317 -2.94 -2.03 -13.11
CA TRP A 317 -2.34 -1.56 -11.85
C TRP A 317 -3.03 -2.12 -10.61
N MET A 318 -4.34 -2.36 -10.66
CA MET A 318 -5.04 -3.11 -9.61
C MET A 318 -4.50 -4.54 -9.48
N ALA A 319 -4.32 -5.24 -10.61
CA ALA A 319 -3.72 -6.57 -10.64
C ALA A 319 -2.28 -6.56 -10.09
N THR A 320 -1.46 -5.61 -10.53
CA THR A 320 -0.07 -5.46 -10.07
C THR A 320 -0.01 -5.21 -8.57
N SER A 321 -0.87 -4.35 -8.04
CA SER A 321 -0.93 -4.02 -6.61
C SER A 321 -1.36 -5.23 -5.78
N TYR A 322 -2.42 -5.94 -6.16
CA TYR A 322 -2.85 -7.14 -5.45
C TYR A 322 -1.83 -8.28 -5.53
N MET A 323 -1.14 -8.44 -6.67
CA MET A 323 -0.07 -9.42 -6.82
C MET A 323 1.04 -9.18 -5.81
N TYR A 324 1.51 -7.93 -5.65
CA TYR A 324 2.56 -7.60 -4.69
C TYR A 324 2.08 -7.61 -3.22
N LEU A 325 0.76 -7.52 -2.95
CA LEU A 325 0.19 -7.82 -1.63
C LEU A 325 0.07 -9.33 -1.34
N GLY A 326 0.42 -10.20 -2.30
CA GLY A 326 0.23 -11.65 -2.17
C GLY A 326 -1.23 -12.12 -2.34
N LYS A 327 -2.14 -11.21 -2.73
CA LYS A 327 -3.56 -11.50 -3.03
C LYS A 327 -3.70 -12.00 -4.48
N LEU A 328 -3.10 -13.16 -4.76
CA LEU A 328 -2.90 -13.68 -6.12
C LEU A 328 -4.22 -14.02 -6.84
N GLU A 329 -5.25 -14.44 -6.11
CA GLU A 329 -6.57 -14.74 -6.67
C GLU A 329 -7.28 -13.47 -7.12
N GLU A 330 -7.30 -12.44 -6.27
CA GLU A 330 -7.83 -11.13 -6.57
C GLU A 330 -7.07 -10.50 -7.73
N ALA A 331 -5.74 -10.57 -7.73
CA ALA A 331 -4.91 -10.12 -8.83
C ALA A 331 -5.31 -10.80 -10.16
N MET A 332 -5.57 -12.12 -10.16
CA MET A 332 -5.96 -12.86 -11.36
C MET A 332 -7.28 -12.37 -11.97
N ILE A 333 -8.25 -11.94 -11.13
CA ILE A 333 -9.51 -11.35 -11.61
C ILE A 333 -9.22 -10.09 -12.43
N TYR A 334 -8.35 -9.21 -11.93
CA TYR A 334 -7.98 -7.97 -12.63
C TYR A 334 -7.07 -8.22 -13.84
N VAL A 335 -6.19 -9.23 -13.80
CA VAL A 335 -5.40 -9.67 -14.97
C VAL A 335 -6.32 -10.05 -16.12
N GLN A 336 -7.37 -10.83 -15.84
CA GLN A 336 -8.32 -11.26 -16.85
C GLN A 336 -9.11 -10.08 -17.44
N LYS A 337 -9.55 -9.13 -16.60
CA LYS A 337 -10.19 -7.89 -17.06
C LYS A 337 -9.26 -7.03 -17.93
N ALA A 338 -8.00 -6.88 -17.54
CA ALA A 338 -7.02 -6.14 -18.33
C ALA A 338 -6.82 -6.80 -19.71
N LYS A 339 -6.75 -8.12 -19.77
CA LYS A 339 -6.68 -8.86 -21.04
C LYS A 339 -7.89 -8.59 -21.92
N GLU A 340 -9.10 -8.68 -21.38
CA GLU A 340 -10.35 -8.40 -22.09
C GLU A 340 -10.40 -6.97 -22.64
N CYS A 341 -9.91 -5.98 -21.88
CA CYS A 341 -9.77 -4.61 -22.36
C CYS A 341 -8.82 -4.51 -23.57
N GLY A 342 -7.66 -5.17 -23.51
CA GLY A 342 -6.70 -5.18 -24.63
C GLY A 342 -7.27 -5.85 -25.88
N GLU A 343 -8.00 -6.96 -25.71
CA GLU A 343 -8.68 -7.66 -26.82
C GLU A 343 -9.80 -6.80 -27.43
N ALA A 344 -10.58 -6.10 -26.61
CA ALA A 344 -11.64 -5.19 -27.07
C ALA A 344 -11.10 -4.00 -27.86
N LEU A 345 -9.90 -3.52 -27.52
CA LEU A 345 -9.20 -2.47 -28.27
C LEU A 345 -8.52 -2.99 -29.55
N GLY A 346 -8.34 -4.31 -29.69
CA GLY A 346 -7.58 -4.91 -30.78
C GLY A 346 -6.08 -4.62 -30.70
N ASP A 347 -5.56 -4.34 -29.51
CA ASP A 347 -4.15 -4.02 -29.27
C ASP A 347 -3.38 -5.25 -28.77
N ASP A 348 -2.61 -5.88 -29.65
CA ASP A 348 -1.85 -7.10 -29.32
C ASP A 348 -0.75 -6.86 -28.26
N PHE A 349 -0.26 -5.63 -28.12
CA PHE A 349 0.73 -5.27 -27.11
C PHE A 349 0.09 -5.17 -25.72
N LEU A 350 -1.10 -4.59 -25.59
CA LEU A 350 -1.84 -4.60 -24.32
C LEU A 350 -2.22 -6.02 -23.90
N VAL A 351 -2.66 -6.86 -24.84
CA VAL A 351 -2.92 -8.29 -24.58
C VAL A 351 -1.64 -8.98 -24.11
N PHE A 352 -0.51 -8.73 -24.77
CA PHE A 352 0.80 -9.22 -24.33
C PHE A 352 1.12 -8.81 -22.90
N ARG A 353 0.94 -7.54 -22.53
CA ARG A 353 1.20 -7.05 -21.16
C ARG A 353 0.34 -7.74 -20.12
N ALA A 354 -0.94 -7.99 -20.40
CA ALA A 354 -1.81 -8.75 -19.51
C ALA A 354 -1.39 -10.23 -19.40
N GLU A 355 -0.95 -10.85 -20.51
CA GLU A 355 -0.43 -12.23 -20.50
C GLU A 355 0.90 -12.35 -19.73
N LEU A 356 1.76 -11.34 -19.83
CA LEU A 356 2.98 -11.27 -19.02
C LEU A 356 2.65 -11.10 -17.53
N LEU A 357 1.72 -10.20 -17.18
CA LEU A 357 1.28 -10.02 -15.79
C LEU A 357 0.63 -11.29 -15.22
N LYS A 358 -0.07 -12.07 -16.05
CA LYS A 358 -0.58 -13.40 -15.66
C LYS A 358 0.57 -14.34 -15.26
N ALA A 359 1.63 -14.42 -16.08
CA ALA A 359 2.79 -15.24 -15.77
C ALA A 359 3.48 -14.76 -14.49
N GLN A 360 3.64 -13.45 -14.32
CA GLN A 360 4.17 -12.86 -13.08
C GLN A 360 3.32 -13.23 -11.87
N ASN A 361 1.99 -13.15 -11.96
CA ASN A 361 1.09 -13.50 -10.87
C ASN A 361 1.20 -14.98 -10.45
N GLN A 362 1.39 -15.90 -11.42
CA GLN A 362 1.63 -17.32 -11.12
C GLN A 362 2.96 -17.57 -10.39
N MET A 363 3.90 -16.62 -10.48
CA MET A 363 5.21 -16.63 -9.83
C MET A 363 5.32 -15.59 -8.71
N SER A 364 4.19 -15.07 -8.21
CA SER A 364 4.14 -14.05 -7.15
C SER A 364 5.05 -12.83 -7.43
N GLY A 365 5.09 -12.38 -8.69
CA GLY A 365 5.89 -11.23 -9.11
C GLY A 365 7.40 -11.46 -9.10
N TRP A 366 7.87 -12.72 -8.98
CA TRP A 366 9.27 -13.12 -8.79
C TRP A 366 9.93 -12.67 -7.47
N CYS A 367 9.16 -12.02 -6.59
CA CYS A 367 9.63 -11.54 -5.28
C CYS A 367 9.92 -12.65 -4.29
N ASN A 368 9.37 -13.83 -4.52
CA ASN A 368 9.47 -14.94 -3.59
C ASN A 368 10.09 -16.15 -4.29
N ILE A 369 11.38 -16.38 -4.03
CA ILE A 369 12.14 -17.52 -4.55
C ILE A 369 11.53 -18.87 -4.13
N PHE A 370 10.71 -18.88 -3.07
CA PHE A 370 10.07 -20.08 -2.57
C PHE A 370 8.93 -20.59 -3.47
N PHE A 371 8.41 -19.78 -4.40
CA PHE A 371 7.39 -20.17 -5.39
C PHE A 371 7.91 -21.13 -6.48
N CYS A 372 9.21 -21.41 -6.52
CA CYS A 372 9.86 -22.24 -7.54
C CYS A 372 9.80 -23.75 -7.29
N ALA A 373 8.98 -24.25 -6.37
CA ALA A 373 8.95 -25.68 -6.02
C ALA A 373 8.53 -26.61 -7.18
N GLN A 374 7.85 -26.08 -8.21
CA GLN A 374 7.39 -26.83 -9.38
C GLN A 374 7.52 -26.00 -10.66
N ASP A 375 7.59 -26.68 -11.80
CA ASP A 375 7.59 -26.01 -13.10
C ASP A 375 6.22 -25.34 -13.35
N ILE A 376 6.22 -24.17 -13.98
CA ILE A 376 5.03 -23.40 -14.35
C ILE A 376 4.92 -23.40 -15.87
N GLU A 377 3.76 -23.80 -16.38
CA GLU A 377 3.53 -23.84 -17.82
C GLU A 377 3.41 -22.42 -18.38
N ILE A 378 4.33 -22.06 -19.27
CA ILE A 378 4.33 -20.79 -20.01
C ILE A 378 4.08 -21.09 -21.48
N SER A 379 3.15 -20.36 -22.11
CA SER A 379 2.82 -20.56 -23.52
C SER A 379 3.98 -20.15 -24.44
N ASP A 380 4.27 -20.96 -25.46
CA ASP A 380 5.30 -20.65 -26.47
C ASP A 380 5.04 -19.29 -27.15
N LYS A 381 3.77 -18.93 -27.37
CA LYS A 381 3.37 -17.64 -27.94
C LYS A 381 3.80 -16.44 -27.07
N LEU A 382 3.76 -16.58 -25.75
CA LEU A 382 4.24 -15.53 -24.84
C LEU A 382 5.77 -15.38 -24.94
N ILE A 383 6.51 -16.49 -25.04
CA ILE A 383 7.96 -16.49 -25.25
C ILE A 383 8.33 -15.82 -26.58
N GLU A 384 7.59 -16.13 -27.66
CA GLU A 384 7.75 -15.47 -28.97
C GLU A 384 7.52 -13.96 -28.86
N LYS A 385 6.44 -13.54 -28.17
CA LYS A 385 6.12 -12.12 -27.95
C LYS A 385 7.17 -11.39 -27.10
N LEU A 386 7.68 -12.02 -26.03
CA LEU A 386 8.77 -11.46 -25.21
C LEU A 386 10.01 -11.16 -26.05
N ASN A 387 10.38 -12.08 -26.95
CA ASN A 387 11.47 -11.87 -27.89
C ASN A 387 11.17 -10.76 -28.90
N ALA A 388 9.96 -10.75 -29.47
CA ALA A 388 9.53 -9.76 -30.46
C ALA A 388 9.48 -8.32 -29.91
N TYR A 389 9.05 -8.15 -28.66
CA TYR A 389 9.02 -6.85 -27.97
C TYR A 389 10.32 -6.53 -27.21
N HIS A 390 11.34 -7.38 -27.28
CA HIS A 390 12.65 -7.21 -26.63
C HIS A 390 12.61 -7.15 -25.07
N TYR A 391 11.67 -7.86 -24.45
CA TYR A 391 11.54 -8.01 -22.98
C TYR A 391 12.51 -9.08 -22.46
N LYS A 392 13.82 -8.85 -22.65
CA LYS A 392 14.87 -9.84 -22.35
C LYS A 392 15.01 -10.11 -20.86
N ASN A 393 14.86 -9.12 -19.99
CA ASN A 393 14.97 -9.35 -18.55
C ASN A 393 13.80 -10.21 -18.05
N HIS A 394 12.57 -9.89 -18.46
CA HIS A 394 11.40 -10.68 -18.11
C HIS A 394 11.48 -12.12 -18.65
N LEU A 395 12.03 -12.31 -19.86
CA LEU A 395 12.27 -13.63 -20.41
C LEU A 395 13.32 -14.42 -19.61
N ALA A 396 14.38 -13.75 -19.14
CA ALA A 396 15.38 -14.37 -18.28
C ALA A 396 14.76 -14.84 -16.96
N HIS A 397 13.95 -13.99 -16.31
CA HIS A 397 13.16 -14.34 -15.13
C HIS A 397 12.26 -15.54 -15.39
N ILE A 398 11.50 -15.55 -16.49
CA ILE A 398 10.64 -16.69 -16.87
C ILE A 398 11.45 -17.98 -17.00
N TYR A 399 12.58 -17.96 -17.71
CA TYR A 399 13.41 -19.16 -17.86
C TYR A 399 14.00 -19.66 -16.55
N ILE A 400 14.37 -18.76 -15.64
CA ILE A 400 14.94 -19.11 -14.34
C ILE A 400 13.87 -19.66 -13.40
N TYR A 401 12.68 -19.04 -13.35
CA TYR A 401 11.67 -19.34 -12.34
C TYR A 401 10.67 -20.42 -12.76
N ALA A 402 10.29 -20.49 -14.04
CA ALA A 402 9.21 -21.36 -14.49
C ALA A 402 9.66 -22.80 -14.82
N TYR A 403 10.97 -23.07 -14.96
CA TYR A 403 11.48 -24.34 -15.47
C TYR A 403 12.66 -24.89 -14.67
N ASP A 404 12.94 -26.18 -14.90
CA ASP A 404 14.03 -26.96 -14.30
C ASP A 404 13.98 -26.98 -12.76
N ASN A 405 12.76 -26.96 -12.20
CA ASN A 405 12.53 -26.84 -10.76
C ASN A 405 12.55 -28.18 -10.00
N LYS A 406 12.48 -29.31 -10.72
CA LYS A 406 12.41 -30.63 -10.10
C LYS A 406 13.75 -31.01 -9.45
N PRO A 407 13.76 -31.51 -8.20
CA PRO A 407 14.99 -31.89 -7.49
C PRO A 407 15.88 -32.86 -8.30
N GLU A 408 15.29 -33.86 -8.96
CA GLU A 408 16.07 -34.83 -9.74
C GLU A 408 16.71 -34.23 -11.01
N ILE A 409 16.22 -33.08 -11.46
CA ILE A 409 16.83 -32.31 -12.56
C ILE A 409 17.98 -31.46 -12.00
N VAL A 410 17.74 -30.75 -10.90
CA VAL A 410 18.75 -29.91 -10.23
C VAL A 410 19.95 -30.73 -9.75
N ALA A 411 19.74 -31.94 -9.24
CA ALA A 411 20.83 -32.85 -8.84
C ALA A 411 21.84 -33.13 -9.97
N LYS A 412 21.40 -33.09 -11.24
CA LYS A 412 22.29 -33.30 -12.40
C LYS A 412 23.25 -32.13 -12.64
N ALA A 413 22.99 -30.96 -12.05
CA ALA A 413 23.84 -29.77 -12.15
C ALA A 413 25.27 -30.03 -11.69
N TYR A 414 25.46 -30.94 -10.74
CA TYR A 414 26.77 -31.34 -10.24
C TYR A 414 27.71 -31.78 -11.38
N ARG A 415 27.18 -32.56 -12.32
CA ARG A 415 27.94 -33.07 -13.47
C ARG A 415 28.09 -32.01 -14.56
N SER A 416 27.02 -31.27 -14.83
CA SER A 416 27.03 -30.16 -15.80
C SER A 416 25.77 -29.31 -15.65
N GLU A 417 25.94 -27.99 -15.63
CA GLU A 417 24.83 -27.04 -15.64
C GLU A 417 23.99 -27.12 -16.92
N ALA A 418 24.57 -27.63 -18.02
CA ALA A 418 23.87 -27.79 -19.30
C ALA A 418 22.67 -28.76 -19.23
N PHE A 419 22.56 -29.56 -18.16
CA PHE A 419 21.37 -30.39 -17.91
C PHE A 419 20.15 -29.57 -17.47
N LEU A 420 20.34 -28.35 -16.95
CA LEU A 420 19.27 -27.39 -16.70
C LEU A 420 19.15 -26.47 -17.92
N ILE A 421 18.40 -26.94 -18.91
CA ILE A 421 18.37 -26.35 -20.27
C ILE A 421 17.81 -24.93 -20.24
N TYR A 422 16.67 -24.72 -19.57
CA TYR A 422 16.02 -23.41 -19.50
C TYR A 422 16.74 -22.51 -18.51
N PHE A 423 17.15 -23.04 -17.37
CA PHE A 423 17.97 -22.31 -16.41
C PHE A 423 19.23 -21.73 -17.07
N SER A 424 19.97 -22.56 -17.83
CA SER A 424 21.17 -22.13 -18.56
C SER A 424 20.86 -21.04 -19.59
N LYS A 425 19.71 -21.11 -20.28
CA LYS A 425 19.26 -20.04 -21.19
C LYS A 425 18.96 -18.74 -20.44
N GLY A 426 18.26 -18.82 -19.31
CA GLY A 426 17.95 -17.66 -18.48
C GLY A 426 19.21 -17.00 -17.92
N VAL A 427 20.15 -17.78 -17.38
CA VAL A 427 21.45 -17.27 -16.91
C VAL A 427 22.27 -16.68 -18.05
N ALA A 428 22.29 -17.31 -19.23
CA ALA A 428 22.97 -16.74 -20.40
C ALA A 428 22.37 -15.41 -20.83
N LEU A 429 21.04 -15.29 -20.81
CA LEU A 429 20.33 -14.05 -21.14
C LEU A 429 20.57 -12.97 -20.09
N ALA A 430 20.55 -13.33 -18.80
CA ALA A 430 20.89 -12.43 -17.70
C ALA A 430 22.34 -11.90 -17.81
N LYS A 431 23.29 -12.76 -18.18
CA LYS A 431 24.68 -12.36 -18.50
C LYS A 431 24.73 -11.45 -19.73
N GLU A 432 23.96 -11.75 -20.78
CA GLU A 432 23.90 -10.93 -21.98
C GLU A 432 23.44 -9.50 -21.68
N ILE A 433 22.41 -9.33 -20.83
CA ILE A 433 21.89 -8.01 -20.43
C ILE A 433 22.67 -7.37 -19.28
N GLY A 434 23.59 -8.10 -18.62
CA GLY A 434 24.37 -7.63 -17.48
C GLY A 434 23.59 -7.57 -16.16
N ASN A 435 22.55 -8.39 -15.99
CA ASN A 435 21.76 -8.46 -14.75
C ASN A 435 22.43 -9.44 -13.76
N GLU A 436 23.39 -8.93 -12.98
CA GLU A 436 24.13 -9.72 -11.99
C GLU A 436 23.26 -10.14 -10.81
N GLN A 437 22.29 -9.30 -10.42
CA GLN A 437 21.35 -9.61 -9.36
C GLN A 437 20.50 -10.84 -9.72
N LEU A 438 19.96 -10.90 -10.94
CA LEU A 438 19.20 -12.04 -11.41
C LEU A 438 20.04 -13.32 -11.48
N ILE A 439 21.32 -13.24 -11.85
CA ILE A 439 22.23 -14.40 -11.81
C ILE A 439 22.38 -14.92 -10.39
N SER A 440 22.60 -14.01 -9.41
CA SER A 440 22.68 -14.36 -8.00
C SER A 440 21.40 -15.02 -7.50
N ILE A 441 20.23 -14.42 -7.83
CA ILE A 441 18.91 -14.98 -7.51
C ILE A 441 18.73 -16.38 -8.14
N ALA A 442 19.14 -16.57 -9.39
CA ALA A 442 19.06 -17.85 -10.09
C ALA A 442 19.89 -18.93 -9.38
N TYR A 443 21.12 -18.61 -8.96
CA TYR A 443 21.94 -19.57 -8.22
C TYR A 443 21.37 -19.86 -6.83
N ARG A 444 20.88 -18.85 -6.12
CA ARG A 444 20.18 -19.03 -4.84
C ARG A 444 18.97 -19.95 -4.95
N LYS A 445 18.22 -19.88 -6.04
CA LYS A 445 17.08 -20.77 -6.28
C LYS A 445 17.54 -22.22 -6.29
N ASN A 446 18.62 -22.53 -7.03
CA ASN A 446 19.16 -23.89 -7.07
C ASN A 446 19.81 -24.30 -5.74
N ILE A 447 20.43 -23.37 -4.99
CA ILE A 447 20.88 -23.63 -3.60
C ILE A 447 19.71 -24.07 -2.73
N MET A 448 18.58 -23.37 -2.79
CA MET A 448 17.38 -23.70 -2.03
C MET A 448 16.77 -25.05 -2.44
N ILE A 449 16.62 -25.32 -3.74
CA ILE A 449 16.11 -26.61 -4.23
C ILE A 449 17.04 -27.75 -3.78
N ALA A 450 18.35 -27.59 -3.96
CA ALA A 450 19.31 -28.62 -3.64
C ALA A 450 19.40 -28.89 -2.13
N SER A 451 19.57 -27.85 -1.32
CA SER A 451 19.70 -27.97 0.15
C SER A 451 18.46 -28.60 0.80
N THR A 452 17.25 -28.19 0.41
CA THR A 452 15.99 -28.73 0.96
C THR A 452 15.74 -30.20 0.59
N ASN A 453 16.39 -30.71 -0.45
CA ASN A 453 16.30 -32.11 -0.89
C ASN A 453 17.55 -32.94 -0.55
N GLY A 454 18.49 -32.40 0.23
CA GLY A 454 19.68 -33.14 0.70
C GLY A 454 20.84 -33.22 -0.30
N GLU A 455 20.77 -32.48 -1.41
CA GLU A 455 21.79 -32.43 -2.47
C GLU A 455 22.86 -31.35 -2.13
N TYR A 456 23.54 -31.51 -0.98
CA TYR A 456 24.43 -30.47 -0.42
C TYR A 456 25.64 -30.17 -1.31
N GLU A 457 26.09 -31.10 -2.13
CA GLU A 457 27.18 -30.91 -3.10
C GLU A 457 26.77 -29.95 -4.23
N VAL A 458 25.51 -30.01 -4.67
CA VAL A 458 24.97 -29.08 -5.67
C VAL A 458 24.76 -27.71 -5.02
N SER A 459 24.23 -27.69 -3.79
CA SER A 459 24.08 -26.47 -3.00
C SER A 459 25.43 -25.76 -2.75
N LEU A 460 26.48 -26.51 -2.40
CA LEU A 460 27.83 -25.97 -2.21
C LEU A 460 28.41 -25.46 -3.54
N LEU A 461 28.26 -26.22 -4.63
CA LEU A 461 28.72 -25.82 -5.97
C LEU A 461 28.12 -24.47 -6.39
N TYR A 462 26.80 -24.31 -6.22
CA TYR A 462 26.15 -23.04 -6.57
C TYR A 462 26.51 -21.91 -5.63
N SER A 463 26.75 -22.19 -4.34
CA SER A 463 27.25 -21.18 -3.39
C SER A 463 28.62 -20.65 -3.82
N ILE A 464 29.52 -21.53 -4.26
CA ILE A 464 30.84 -21.18 -4.80
C ILE A 464 30.69 -20.39 -6.11
N ARG A 465 29.87 -20.84 -7.06
CA ARG A 465 29.65 -20.11 -8.33
C ARG A 465 29.07 -18.72 -8.11
N THR A 466 28.22 -18.57 -7.10
CA THR A 466 27.65 -17.27 -6.74
C THR A 466 28.76 -16.35 -6.24
N TYR A 467 29.63 -16.86 -5.36
CA TYR A 467 30.83 -16.14 -4.93
C TYR A 467 31.76 -15.76 -6.10
N GLU A 468 32.03 -16.67 -7.03
CA GLU A 468 32.88 -16.39 -8.20
C GLU A 468 32.29 -15.33 -9.14
N ALA A 469 30.97 -15.23 -9.20
CA ALA A 469 30.26 -14.24 -9.99
C ALA A 469 30.15 -12.87 -9.32
N MET A 470 30.44 -12.76 -8.02
CA MET A 470 30.35 -11.50 -7.27
C MET A 470 31.50 -10.56 -7.59
N LYS A 471 31.18 -9.31 -7.90
CA LYS A 471 32.17 -8.22 -8.00
C LYS A 471 32.62 -7.70 -6.63
N ASP A 472 31.70 -7.67 -5.66
CA ASP A 472 31.96 -7.21 -4.30
C ASP A 472 31.57 -8.29 -3.27
N VAL A 473 32.60 -8.85 -2.64
CA VAL A 473 32.50 -9.91 -1.65
C VAL A 473 32.17 -9.36 -0.26
N ASP A 474 32.51 -8.10 0.03
CA ASP A 474 32.22 -7.45 1.32
C ASP A 474 30.82 -6.81 1.32
N SER A 475 29.87 -7.51 0.68
CA SER A 475 28.47 -7.12 0.55
C SER A 475 27.56 -7.98 1.43
N VAL A 476 26.29 -7.57 1.59
CA VAL A 476 25.30 -8.34 2.35
C VAL A 476 25.13 -9.74 1.75
N GLU A 477 25.11 -9.82 0.42
CA GLU A 477 25.02 -11.09 -0.31
C GLU A 477 26.28 -11.93 -0.13
N GLY A 478 27.47 -11.31 -0.10
CA GLY A 478 28.71 -12.00 0.27
C GLY A 478 28.61 -12.66 1.65
N GLY A 479 28.18 -11.90 2.67
CA GLY A 479 27.96 -12.43 4.03
C GLY A 479 26.99 -13.62 4.07
N ARG A 480 25.91 -13.56 3.29
CA ARG A 480 24.92 -14.65 3.15
C ARG A 480 25.52 -15.89 2.50
N ILE A 481 26.32 -15.73 1.45
CA ILE A 481 26.99 -16.85 0.78
C ILE A 481 28.01 -17.53 1.70
N TYR A 482 28.80 -16.78 2.49
CA TYR A 482 29.67 -17.40 3.50
C TYR A 482 28.88 -18.25 4.50
N SER A 483 27.72 -17.76 4.97
CA SER A 483 26.81 -18.52 5.86
C SER A 483 26.26 -19.78 5.18
N GLY A 484 25.86 -19.68 3.90
CA GLY A 484 25.39 -20.81 3.11
C GLY A 484 26.46 -21.86 2.87
N ILE A 485 27.70 -21.46 2.57
CA ILE A 485 28.84 -22.37 2.45
C ILE A 485 29.07 -23.09 3.79
N ALA A 486 29.09 -22.38 4.90
CA ALA A 486 29.24 -22.96 6.23
C ALA A 486 28.14 -24.01 6.53
N TYR A 487 26.88 -23.69 6.22
CA TYR A 487 25.75 -24.62 6.39
C TYR A 487 25.95 -25.93 5.60
N ASN A 488 26.35 -25.83 4.33
CA ASN A 488 26.63 -27.01 3.51
C ASN A 488 27.83 -27.80 4.02
N LEU A 489 28.89 -27.14 4.52
CA LEU A 489 30.03 -27.80 5.15
C LEU A 489 29.63 -28.57 6.40
N CYS A 490 28.74 -28.02 7.24
CA CYS A 490 28.17 -28.74 8.39
C CYS A 490 27.46 -30.02 7.92
N ALA A 491 26.62 -29.93 6.88
CA ALA A 491 25.91 -31.08 6.32
C ALA A 491 26.86 -32.17 5.78
N MET A 492 28.02 -31.77 5.27
CA MET A 492 29.09 -32.67 4.81
C MET A 492 30.02 -33.18 5.93
N GLY A 493 29.81 -32.75 7.19
CA GLY A 493 30.60 -33.18 8.34
C GLY A 493 31.86 -32.36 8.64
N GLU A 494 32.11 -31.27 7.91
CA GLU A 494 33.26 -30.37 8.06
C GLU A 494 32.99 -29.25 9.10
N ASN A 495 32.49 -29.64 10.28
CA ASN A 495 31.95 -28.74 11.32
C ASN A 495 32.94 -27.68 11.82
N GLU A 496 34.23 -28.05 11.98
CA GLU A 496 35.26 -27.12 12.46
C GLU A 496 35.56 -26.03 11.42
N ARG A 497 35.65 -26.40 10.14
CA ARG A 497 35.87 -25.44 9.05
C ARG A 497 34.66 -24.51 8.86
N ALA A 498 33.44 -25.03 9.01
CA ALA A 498 32.23 -24.22 8.91
C ALA A 498 32.22 -23.04 9.89
N GLN A 499 32.81 -23.20 11.08
CA GLN A 499 32.92 -22.15 12.09
C GLN A 499 33.65 -20.91 11.56
N SER A 500 34.77 -21.07 10.84
CA SER A 500 35.53 -19.94 10.29
C SER A 500 34.72 -19.15 9.26
N TYR A 501 33.92 -19.85 8.44
CA TYR A 501 33.02 -19.21 7.47
C TYR A 501 31.87 -18.45 8.15
N TYR A 502 31.27 -18.99 9.22
CA TYR A 502 30.28 -18.25 10.00
C TYR A 502 30.88 -16.98 10.62
N ASN A 503 32.08 -17.06 11.19
CA ASN A 503 32.75 -15.89 11.76
C ASN A 503 33.05 -14.83 10.69
N LYS A 504 33.45 -15.25 9.48
CA LYS A 504 33.63 -14.33 8.34
C LYS A 504 32.30 -13.68 7.92
N ALA A 505 31.21 -14.44 7.86
CA ALA A 505 29.88 -13.93 7.55
C ALA A 505 29.44 -12.86 8.56
N ILE A 506 29.54 -13.13 9.87
CA ILE A 506 29.19 -12.17 10.93
C ILE A 506 30.06 -10.91 10.83
N LYS A 507 31.35 -11.02 10.53
CA LYS A 507 32.23 -9.85 10.35
C LYS A 507 31.78 -8.94 9.21
N ILE A 508 31.39 -9.51 8.07
CA ILE A 508 30.87 -8.75 6.93
C ILE A 508 29.54 -8.08 7.32
N LEU A 509 28.59 -8.86 7.84
CA LEU A 509 27.24 -8.39 8.16
C LEU A 509 27.22 -7.35 9.30
N CYS A 510 28.13 -7.48 10.28
CA CYS A 510 28.28 -6.51 11.36
C CYS A 510 28.81 -5.17 10.85
N LYS A 511 29.78 -5.18 9.92
CA LYS A 511 30.27 -3.95 9.26
C LYS A 511 29.17 -3.27 8.44
N LEU A 512 28.29 -4.06 7.83
CA LEU A 512 27.16 -3.59 7.04
C LEU A 512 25.90 -3.30 7.85
N ARG A 513 25.97 -3.38 9.18
CA ARG A 513 24.86 -3.12 10.11
C ARG A 513 23.61 -3.98 9.81
N LYS A 514 23.78 -5.28 9.57
CA LYS A 514 22.68 -6.24 9.26
C LYS A 514 22.42 -7.26 10.38
N PRO A 515 21.81 -6.86 11.52
CA PRO A 515 21.58 -7.76 12.65
C PRO A 515 20.60 -8.91 12.36
N GLU A 516 19.64 -8.73 11.45
CA GLU A 516 18.71 -9.79 11.01
C GLU A 516 19.46 -10.94 10.30
N ASP A 517 20.40 -10.62 9.42
CA ASP A 517 21.24 -11.61 8.74
C ASP A 517 22.21 -12.28 9.73
N ILE A 518 22.70 -11.55 10.74
CA ILE A 518 23.52 -12.13 11.82
C ILE A 518 22.70 -13.13 12.65
N ALA A 519 21.42 -12.84 12.92
CA ALA A 519 20.53 -13.76 13.62
C ALA A 519 20.34 -15.06 12.84
N GLU A 520 20.28 -15.02 11.50
CA GLU A 520 20.26 -16.22 10.66
C GLU A 520 21.56 -17.04 10.75
N VAL A 521 22.70 -16.35 10.82
CA VAL A 521 23.99 -17.02 11.03
C VAL A 521 24.02 -17.73 12.38
N HIS A 522 23.58 -17.07 13.46
CA HIS A 522 23.48 -17.70 14.78
C HIS A 522 22.56 -18.92 14.79
N TYR A 523 21.44 -18.87 14.06
CA TYR A 523 20.56 -20.02 13.92
C TYR A 523 21.31 -21.19 13.29
N ASN A 524 22.02 -20.97 12.18
CA ASN A 524 22.82 -22.01 11.53
C ASN A 524 23.97 -22.52 12.41
N MET A 525 24.65 -21.65 13.15
CA MET A 525 25.68 -22.03 14.13
C MET A 525 25.12 -22.90 15.26
N SER A 526 23.87 -22.69 15.67
CA SER A 526 23.21 -23.54 16.66
C SER A 526 23.03 -24.98 16.15
N LEU A 527 22.74 -25.17 14.85
CA LEU A 527 22.65 -26.50 14.23
C LEU A 527 24.00 -27.21 14.26
N ASN A 528 25.08 -26.50 13.92
CA ASN A 528 26.45 -27.00 14.02
C ASN A 528 26.78 -27.43 15.47
N CYS A 529 26.39 -26.61 16.46
CA CYS A 529 26.58 -26.94 17.87
C CYS A 529 25.80 -28.20 18.30
N VAL A 530 24.58 -28.39 17.81
CA VAL A 530 23.80 -29.62 18.07
C VAL A 530 24.53 -30.86 17.52
N MET A 531 25.11 -30.78 16.31
CA MET A 531 25.91 -31.87 15.73
C MET A 531 27.15 -32.21 16.56
N LEU A 532 27.79 -31.19 17.13
CA LEU A 532 28.96 -31.34 18.00
C LEU A 532 28.63 -31.71 19.45
N GLY A 533 27.34 -31.82 19.81
CA GLY A 533 26.90 -32.06 21.19
C GLY A 533 27.12 -30.88 22.14
N GLN A 534 27.33 -29.67 21.61
CA GLN A 534 27.57 -28.43 22.37
C GLN A 534 26.24 -27.71 22.66
N TYR A 535 25.35 -28.36 23.42
CA TYR A 535 23.98 -27.89 23.62
C TYR A 535 23.88 -26.53 24.32
N ASP A 536 24.79 -26.23 25.25
CA ASP A 536 24.83 -24.92 25.93
C ASP A 536 25.11 -23.77 24.94
N LYS A 537 26.08 -23.95 24.04
CA LYS A 537 26.36 -22.98 22.98
C LYS A 537 25.22 -22.88 21.97
N ALA A 538 24.59 -24.01 21.63
CA ALA A 538 23.41 -24.01 20.76
C ALA A 538 22.30 -23.13 21.37
N GLN A 539 22.05 -23.27 22.68
CA GLN A 539 21.08 -22.45 23.39
C GLN A 539 21.47 -20.96 23.42
N GLU A 540 22.75 -20.63 23.58
CA GLU A 540 23.25 -19.25 23.52
C GLU A 540 22.97 -18.60 22.17
N TYR A 541 23.33 -19.27 21.06
CA TYR A 541 23.07 -18.74 19.72
C TYR A 541 21.56 -18.60 19.42
N LEU A 542 20.75 -19.58 19.80
CA LEU A 542 19.28 -19.48 19.66
C LEU A 542 18.70 -18.31 20.46
N THR A 543 19.26 -18.04 21.64
CA THR A 543 18.86 -16.89 22.46
C THR A 543 19.22 -15.57 21.77
N GLN A 544 20.36 -15.49 21.09
CA GLN A 544 20.71 -14.32 20.28
C GLN A 544 19.77 -14.14 19.08
N CYS A 545 19.36 -15.22 18.41
CA CYS A 545 18.33 -15.17 17.37
C CYS A 545 17.02 -14.60 17.92
N MET A 546 16.53 -15.12 19.05
CA MET A 546 15.27 -14.66 19.64
C MET A 546 15.33 -13.19 20.05
N LYS A 547 16.44 -12.74 20.66
CA LYS A 547 16.66 -11.31 20.99
C LYS A 547 16.58 -10.42 19.75
N ALA A 548 17.15 -10.85 18.63
CA ALA A 548 17.11 -10.08 17.39
C ALA A 548 15.68 -9.98 16.85
N ILE A 549 14.95 -11.09 16.84
CA ILE A 549 13.53 -11.13 16.42
C ILE A 549 12.68 -10.19 17.28
N GLU A 550 12.80 -10.28 18.61
CA GLU A 550 12.03 -9.45 19.55
C GLU A 550 12.37 -7.97 19.43
N LYS A 551 13.67 -7.60 19.41
CA LYS A 551 14.07 -6.18 19.39
C LYS A 551 13.84 -5.49 18.05
N LEU A 552 13.88 -6.23 16.95
CA LEU A 552 13.64 -5.69 15.61
C LEU A 552 12.18 -5.85 15.18
N HIS A 553 11.32 -6.42 16.05
CA HIS A 553 9.92 -6.72 15.75
C HIS A 553 9.78 -7.53 14.43
N LEU A 554 10.63 -8.56 14.26
CA LEU A 554 10.60 -9.43 13.08
C LEU A 554 9.50 -10.48 13.20
N ASN A 555 8.85 -10.82 12.09
CA ASN A 555 7.87 -11.89 12.05
C ASN A 555 8.51 -13.28 11.86
N SER A 556 9.58 -13.33 11.09
CA SER A 556 10.37 -14.53 10.82
C SER A 556 11.79 -14.12 10.39
N LEU A 557 12.69 -15.09 10.38
CA LEU A 557 13.95 -14.98 9.65
C LEU A 557 13.78 -15.70 8.31
N ARG A 558 14.55 -15.33 7.28
CA ARG A 558 14.38 -15.86 5.92
C ARG A 558 14.47 -17.38 5.84
N VAL A 559 15.37 -17.99 6.63
CA VAL A 559 15.62 -19.44 6.64
C VAL A 559 15.04 -20.14 7.87
N CYS A 560 14.44 -19.39 8.81
CA CYS A 560 13.98 -19.92 10.09
C CYS A 560 12.71 -19.20 10.55
N ASN A 561 11.64 -19.98 10.76
CA ASN A 561 10.42 -19.51 11.36
C ASN A 561 10.43 -19.71 12.90
N LEU A 562 9.51 -19.06 13.60
CA LEU A 562 9.41 -19.16 15.06
C LEU A 562 9.06 -20.58 15.55
N SER A 563 8.22 -21.33 14.83
CA SER A 563 7.89 -22.73 15.17
C SER A 563 9.15 -23.59 15.20
N LYS A 564 10.02 -23.48 14.19
CA LYS A 564 11.33 -24.15 14.12
C LYS A 564 12.25 -23.73 15.24
N LEU A 565 12.35 -22.42 15.52
CA LEU A 565 13.16 -21.90 16.61
C LEU A 565 12.70 -22.48 17.96
N TYR A 566 11.40 -22.51 18.24
CA TYR A 566 10.85 -23.11 19.45
C TYR A 566 11.01 -24.63 19.50
N GLY A 567 10.82 -25.32 18.37
CA GLY A 567 11.08 -26.76 18.26
C GLY A 567 12.54 -27.11 18.56
N LEU A 568 13.47 -26.29 18.05
CA LEU A 568 14.91 -26.46 18.30
C LEU A 568 15.30 -26.09 19.75
N PHE A 569 14.70 -25.05 20.34
CA PHE A 569 14.83 -24.76 21.76
C PHE A 569 14.33 -25.93 22.62
N ALA A 570 13.21 -26.55 22.25
CA ALA A 570 12.69 -27.73 22.94
C ALA A 570 13.64 -28.92 22.85
N LEU A 571 14.18 -29.19 21.65
CA LEU A 571 15.18 -30.24 21.40
C LEU A 571 16.43 -30.03 22.25
N VAL A 572 17.03 -28.83 22.19
CA VAL A 572 18.24 -28.49 22.95
C VAL A 572 17.96 -28.59 24.46
N SER A 573 16.81 -28.09 24.93
CA SER A 573 16.44 -28.13 26.34
C SER A 573 16.34 -29.56 26.89
N ILE A 574 15.71 -30.48 26.15
CA ILE A 574 15.59 -31.87 26.60
C ILE A 574 16.94 -32.60 26.57
N LEU A 575 17.81 -32.29 25.59
CA LEU A 575 19.17 -32.83 25.51
C LEU A 575 20.08 -32.35 26.65
N GLN A 576 19.82 -31.15 27.20
CA GLN A 576 20.46 -30.65 28.42
C GLN A 576 19.85 -31.23 29.71
N GLY A 577 18.77 -32.03 29.62
CA GLY A 577 18.02 -32.52 30.78
C GLY A 577 17.07 -31.50 31.41
N ASN A 578 16.79 -30.38 30.72
CA ASN A 578 15.87 -29.35 31.19
C ASN A 578 14.43 -29.63 30.71
N ARG A 579 13.78 -30.57 31.39
CA ARG A 579 12.40 -30.99 31.12
C ARG A 579 11.40 -29.82 31.08
N PHE A 580 11.47 -28.91 32.05
CA PHE A 580 10.52 -27.81 32.18
C PHE A 580 10.58 -26.84 30.99
N ASN A 581 11.79 -26.45 30.58
CA ASN A 581 11.95 -25.58 29.42
C ASN A 581 11.51 -26.28 28.13
N CYS A 582 11.80 -27.58 27.99
CA CYS A 582 11.32 -28.37 26.85
C CYS A 582 9.78 -28.30 26.73
N GLU A 583 9.05 -28.57 27.81
CA GLU A 583 7.58 -28.47 27.81
C GLU A 583 7.08 -27.07 27.46
N ARG A 584 7.70 -26.03 28.01
CA ARG A 584 7.35 -24.64 27.72
C ARG A 584 7.54 -24.31 26.24
N TYR A 585 8.68 -24.70 25.66
CA TYR A 585 8.96 -24.45 24.25
C TYR A 585 8.12 -25.31 23.30
N LEU A 586 7.80 -26.56 23.67
CA LEU A 586 6.83 -27.38 22.94
C LEU A 586 5.44 -26.73 22.94
N TYR A 587 5.00 -26.15 24.06
CA TYR A 587 3.75 -25.41 24.12
C TYR A 587 3.74 -24.23 23.15
N SER A 588 4.79 -23.40 23.17
CA SER A 588 4.94 -22.27 22.23
C SER A 588 5.00 -22.74 20.77
N CYS A 589 5.80 -23.77 20.46
CA CYS A 589 5.89 -24.37 19.13
C CYS A 589 4.51 -24.83 18.62
N ARG A 590 3.74 -25.51 19.48
CA ARG A 590 2.40 -26.01 19.15
C ARG A 590 1.42 -24.90 18.79
N GLN A 591 1.47 -23.74 19.46
CA GLN A 591 0.58 -22.61 19.14
C GLN A 591 0.69 -22.21 17.67
N PHE A 592 1.90 -22.28 17.10
CA PHE A 592 2.13 -21.99 15.69
C PHE A 592 1.77 -23.15 14.76
N LEU A 593 1.90 -24.40 15.21
CA LEU A 593 1.63 -25.58 14.39
C LEU A 593 0.15 -25.99 14.32
N ASN A 594 -0.70 -25.56 15.27
CA ASN A 594 -2.10 -25.99 15.34
C ASN A 594 -2.91 -25.74 14.05
N TYR A 595 -2.65 -24.63 13.34
CA TYR A 595 -3.27 -24.35 12.04
C TYR A 595 -2.99 -25.44 10.99
N ILE A 596 -1.75 -25.94 10.95
CA ILE A 596 -1.32 -27.01 10.05
C ILE A 596 -1.99 -28.33 10.43
N PHE A 597 -2.07 -28.63 11.74
CA PHE A 597 -2.75 -29.84 12.24
C PHE A 597 -4.24 -29.91 11.85
N GLU A 598 -4.94 -28.77 11.71
CA GLU A 598 -6.33 -28.74 11.26
C GLU A 598 -6.48 -28.85 9.74
N LYS A 599 -5.59 -28.18 8.96
CA LYS A 599 -5.57 -28.30 7.49
C LYS A 599 -5.30 -29.73 7.01
N GLU A 600 -4.39 -30.47 7.67
CA GLU A 600 -4.14 -31.89 7.34
C GLU A 600 -5.39 -32.78 7.53
N LYS A 601 -6.39 -32.36 8.33
CA LYS A 601 -7.64 -33.12 8.56
C LYS A 601 -8.70 -32.84 7.50
N THR A 602 -8.70 -31.67 6.88
CA THR A 602 -9.78 -31.19 6.00
C THR A 602 -9.47 -31.36 4.51
N GLU A 603 -8.21 -31.32 4.09
CA GLU A 603 -7.81 -31.36 2.68
C GLU A 603 -7.07 -32.65 2.30
N ASN A 604 -7.73 -33.52 1.54
CA ASN A 604 -7.15 -34.77 1.01
C ASN A 604 -6.23 -34.57 -0.22
N ASN A 605 -5.95 -33.33 -0.63
CA ASN A 605 -5.13 -33.00 -1.80
C ASN A 605 -4.30 -31.74 -1.54
N LEU A 606 -2.98 -31.92 -1.47
CA LEU A 606 -1.90 -30.92 -1.40
C LEU A 606 -1.77 -30.05 -2.69
N ALA A 607 -2.87 -29.70 -3.34
CA ALA A 607 -2.86 -29.04 -4.63
C ALA A 607 -3.04 -27.53 -4.49
N THR A 608 -2.10 -26.85 -3.81
CA THR A 608 -1.66 -25.44 -4.03
C THR A 608 -0.88 -24.92 -2.81
N VAL A 609 0.28 -25.51 -2.52
CA VAL A 609 1.29 -24.82 -1.70
C VAL A 609 2.57 -24.76 -2.52
N HIS A 610 2.81 -23.61 -3.13
CA HIS A 610 4.02 -23.28 -3.89
C HIS A 610 5.18 -22.92 -2.94
N ASP A 611 5.49 -23.76 -1.94
CA ASP A 611 6.54 -23.46 -0.96
C ASP A 611 7.44 -24.69 -0.71
N TYR A 612 8.74 -24.44 -0.53
CA TYR A 612 9.73 -25.43 -0.09
C TYR A 612 9.54 -25.80 1.39
N ALA A 613 8.93 -24.91 2.17
CA ALA A 613 8.58 -25.15 3.56
C ALA A 613 7.24 -25.88 3.65
N LYS A 614 7.22 -27.17 3.29
CA LYS A 614 6.28 -28.04 3.98
C LYS A 614 6.66 -27.96 5.46
N ALA A 615 5.72 -27.64 6.34
CA ALA A 615 5.97 -27.60 7.79
C ALA A 615 6.39 -28.96 8.39
N ASP A 616 6.69 -29.95 7.56
CA ASP A 616 7.22 -31.26 7.93
C ASP A 616 8.51 -31.13 8.77
N ASP A 617 9.37 -30.14 8.54
CA ASP A 617 10.56 -29.91 9.34
C ASP A 617 10.25 -29.41 10.77
N ASP A 618 9.34 -28.45 10.90
CA ASP A 618 8.86 -27.97 12.18
C ASP A 618 8.13 -29.07 12.96
N MET A 619 7.30 -29.83 12.24
CA MET A 619 6.54 -30.96 12.78
C MET A 619 7.47 -32.09 13.22
N PHE A 620 8.54 -32.35 12.48
CA PHE A 620 9.59 -33.27 12.89
C PHE A 620 10.24 -32.80 14.20
N LEU A 621 10.69 -31.54 14.29
CA LEU A 621 11.33 -31.04 15.52
C LEU A 621 10.40 -31.08 16.72
N TYR A 622 9.13 -30.71 16.54
CA TYR A 622 8.11 -30.80 17.58
C TYR A 622 7.89 -32.24 18.04
N THR A 623 7.62 -33.16 17.10
CA THR A 623 7.33 -34.57 17.43
C THR A 623 8.55 -35.29 17.99
N PHE A 624 9.75 -35.04 17.47
CA PHE A 624 10.99 -35.62 17.99
C PHE A 624 11.30 -35.12 19.39
N SER A 625 11.22 -33.81 19.64
CA SER A 625 11.43 -33.24 20.97
C SER A 625 10.41 -33.78 21.98
N LYS A 626 9.15 -33.95 21.56
CA LYS A 626 8.10 -34.57 22.38
C LYS A 626 8.36 -36.06 22.64
N ALA A 627 8.90 -36.79 21.66
CA ALA A 627 9.29 -38.20 21.84
C ALA A 627 10.40 -38.35 22.89
N LEU A 628 11.41 -37.48 22.82
CA LEU A 628 12.49 -37.42 23.82
C LEU A 628 11.95 -37.07 25.21
N LEU A 629 10.99 -36.14 25.30
CA LEU A 629 10.33 -35.79 26.56
C LEU A 629 9.55 -36.99 27.14
N ALA A 630 8.77 -37.70 26.32
CA ALA A 630 8.05 -38.90 26.75
C ALA A 630 9.01 -40.02 27.22
N GLN A 631 10.11 -40.23 26.49
CA GLN A 631 11.16 -41.17 26.88
C GLN A 631 11.84 -40.76 28.20
N HIS A 632 12.14 -39.48 28.38
CA HIS A 632 12.66 -38.92 29.63
C HIS A 632 11.70 -39.17 30.81
N ASP A 633 10.39 -39.08 30.57
CA ASP A 633 9.33 -39.32 31.56
C ASP A 633 9.05 -40.82 31.81
N GLY A 634 9.69 -41.71 31.04
CA GLY A 634 9.52 -43.16 31.15
C GLY A 634 8.28 -43.72 30.45
N ASP A 635 7.57 -42.90 29.64
CA ASP A 635 6.43 -43.33 28.83
C ASP A 635 6.91 -43.85 27.47
N ASN A 636 7.42 -45.09 27.48
CA ASN A 636 7.93 -45.73 26.26
C ASN A 636 6.85 -45.98 25.20
N GLU A 637 5.57 -46.09 25.58
CA GLU A 637 4.49 -46.36 24.62
C GLU A 637 4.17 -45.10 23.80
N GLU A 638 4.01 -43.95 24.47
CA GLU A 638 3.83 -42.67 23.77
C GLU A 638 5.11 -42.26 23.02
N ALA A 639 6.29 -42.51 23.58
CA ALA A 639 7.56 -42.24 22.90
C ALA A 639 7.67 -42.99 21.55
N LEU A 640 7.35 -44.29 21.51
CA LEU A 640 7.36 -45.07 20.27
C LEU A 640 6.43 -44.49 19.20
N LYS A 641 5.21 -44.14 19.59
CA LYS A 641 4.23 -43.53 18.68
C LYS A 641 4.71 -42.19 18.14
N LEU A 642 5.31 -41.35 18.98
CA LEU A 642 5.86 -40.06 18.57
C LEU A 642 7.10 -40.23 17.67
N TYR A 643 7.96 -41.22 17.91
CA TYR A 643 9.06 -41.56 17.01
C TYR A 643 8.59 -42.03 15.63
N GLU A 644 7.51 -42.81 15.57
CA GLU A 644 6.89 -43.20 14.29
C GLU A 644 6.34 -41.99 13.53
N GLN A 645 5.68 -41.06 14.23
CA GLN A 645 5.21 -39.81 13.63
C GLN A 645 6.39 -38.95 13.12
N ALA A 646 7.42 -38.78 13.95
CA ALA A 646 8.61 -38.03 13.58
C ALA A 646 9.32 -38.65 12.35
N ASP A 647 9.41 -39.99 12.24
CA ASP A 647 10.02 -40.64 11.06
C ASP A 647 9.24 -40.39 9.75
N ILE A 648 7.91 -40.18 9.82
CA ILE A 648 7.10 -39.79 8.66
C ILE A 648 7.47 -38.39 8.20
N TYR A 649 7.53 -37.44 9.13
CA TYR A 649 7.91 -36.05 8.84
C TYR A 649 9.36 -35.94 8.36
N LEU A 650 10.29 -36.68 9.00
CA LEU A 650 11.70 -36.73 8.59
C LEU A 650 11.89 -37.17 7.15
N LYS A 651 11.13 -38.18 6.69
CA LYS A 651 11.17 -38.66 5.29
C LYS A 651 10.64 -37.64 4.29
N ARG A 652 9.80 -36.70 4.73
CA ARG A 652 9.28 -35.62 3.88
C ARG A 652 10.17 -34.37 3.90
N ALA A 653 11.05 -34.24 4.90
CA ALA A 653 11.96 -33.13 5.13
C ALA A 653 13.45 -33.52 4.99
N GLU A 654 13.78 -34.31 3.97
CA GLU A 654 15.06 -35.02 3.83
C GLU A 654 16.30 -34.11 3.91
N GLY A 655 16.25 -32.89 3.35
CA GLY A 655 17.38 -31.95 3.36
C GLY A 655 17.48 -30.99 4.55
N ASN A 656 16.47 -30.89 5.40
CA ASN A 656 16.44 -29.84 6.44
C ASN A 656 16.88 -30.33 7.83
N GLN A 657 17.04 -31.65 8.01
CA GLN A 657 17.22 -32.27 9.33
C GLN A 657 18.54 -33.04 9.51
N PHE A 658 19.53 -32.82 8.63
CA PHE A 658 20.82 -33.51 8.71
C PHE A 658 21.49 -33.36 10.08
N PHE A 659 21.35 -32.19 10.71
CA PHE A 659 22.03 -31.84 11.96
C PHE A 659 21.61 -32.70 13.16
N CYS A 660 20.43 -33.33 13.08
CA CYS A 660 19.91 -34.19 14.14
C CYS A 660 19.47 -35.58 13.63
N TYR A 661 19.72 -35.93 12.37
CA TYR A 661 19.38 -37.24 11.80
C TYR A 661 19.99 -38.39 12.61
N VAL A 662 21.32 -38.35 12.83
CA VAL A 662 22.04 -39.38 13.60
C VAL A 662 21.53 -39.43 15.05
N LEU A 663 21.27 -38.27 15.63
CA LEU A 663 20.73 -38.15 16.98
C LEU A 663 19.35 -38.80 17.09
N PHE A 664 18.45 -38.51 16.14
CA PHE A 664 17.12 -39.09 16.05
C PHE A 664 17.16 -40.62 15.97
N ARG A 665 17.93 -41.17 15.02
CA ARG A 665 18.06 -42.62 14.82
C ARG A 665 18.57 -43.32 16.09
N ARG A 666 19.61 -42.76 16.74
CA ARG A 666 20.18 -43.34 17.98
C ARG A 666 19.18 -43.34 19.14
N ASN A 667 18.44 -42.25 19.35
CA ASN A 667 17.45 -42.19 20.43
C ASN A 667 16.25 -43.13 20.16
N ARG A 668 15.80 -43.23 18.90
CA ARG A 668 14.75 -44.18 18.52
C ARG A 668 15.19 -45.64 18.72
N MET A 669 16.44 -45.96 18.39
CA MET A 669 17.04 -47.28 18.70
C MET A 669 17.01 -47.57 20.20
N GLU A 670 17.38 -46.60 21.04
CA GLU A 670 17.31 -46.76 22.49
C GLU A 670 15.86 -47.00 22.98
N CYS A 671 14.89 -46.27 22.42
CA CYS A 671 13.47 -46.50 22.70
C CYS A 671 13.03 -47.92 22.33
N PHE A 672 13.42 -48.43 21.15
CA PHE A 672 13.14 -49.81 20.74
C PHE A 672 13.76 -50.83 21.69
N ARG A 673 15.00 -50.61 22.13
CA ARG A 673 15.67 -51.48 23.10
C ARG A 673 14.92 -51.48 24.44
N ASN A 674 14.53 -50.30 24.94
CA ASN A 674 13.78 -50.15 26.19
C ASN A 674 12.39 -50.80 26.13
N ALA A 675 11.78 -50.83 24.94
CA ALA A 675 10.49 -51.48 24.68
C ALA A 675 10.59 -52.97 24.27
N GLY A 676 11.80 -53.55 24.23
CA GLY A 676 12.01 -54.95 23.83
C GLY A 676 11.70 -55.26 22.37
N LYS A 677 11.85 -54.29 21.47
CA LYS A 677 11.55 -54.38 20.02
C LYS A 677 12.81 -54.67 19.19
N GLU A 678 13.46 -55.80 19.42
CA GLU A 678 14.77 -56.13 18.84
C GLU A 678 14.83 -56.08 17.30
N ILE A 679 13.78 -56.54 16.61
CA ILE A 679 13.72 -56.51 15.14
C ILE A 679 13.73 -55.06 14.61
N LEU A 680 13.00 -54.16 15.27
CA LEU A 680 12.97 -52.75 14.87
C LEU A 680 14.29 -52.06 15.18
N TYR A 681 14.95 -52.44 16.30
CA TYR A 681 16.30 -51.98 16.62
C TYR A 681 17.30 -52.35 15.51
N GLU A 682 17.33 -53.61 15.07
CA GLU A 682 18.25 -54.07 14.02
C GLU A 682 17.99 -53.37 12.67
N GLN A 683 16.72 -53.14 12.33
CA GLN A 683 16.33 -52.39 11.12
C GLN A 683 16.82 -50.93 11.19
N GLU A 684 16.64 -50.27 12.33
CA GLU A 684 17.06 -48.88 12.54
C GLU A 684 18.59 -48.76 12.53
N GLU A 685 19.30 -49.74 13.12
CA GLU A 685 20.77 -49.80 13.08
C GLU A 685 21.29 -49.93 11.65
N PHE A 686 20.63 -50.74 10.81
CA PHE A 686 20.98 -50.89 9.40
C PHE A 686 20.79 -49.58 8.63
N ILE A 687 19.67 -48.88 8.83
CA ILE A 687 19.39 -47.57 8.22
C ILE A 687 20.47 -46.56 8.61
N LEU A 688 20.81 -46.48 9.90
CA LEU A 688 21.84 -45.56 10.39
C LEU A 688 23.22 -45.86 9.78
N LYS A 689 23.62 -47.13 9.70
CA LYS A 689 24.89 -47.52 9.07
C LYS A 689 24.94 -47.15 7.59
N GLN A 690 23.86 -47.38 6.84
CA GLN A 690 23.78 -46.98 5.43
C GLN A 690 23.90 -45.47 5.26
N TYR A 691 23.21 -44.70 6.10
CA TYR A 691 23.29 -43.24 6.10
C TYR A 691 24.72 -42.75 6.40
N GLU A 692 25.34 -43.25 7.48
CA GLU A 692 26.71 -42.89 7.87
C GLU A 692 27.75 -43.30 6.81
N GLU A 693 27.59 -44.45 6.13
CA GLU A 693 28.48 -44.87 5.05
C GLU A 693 28.35 -43.98 3.81
N THR A 694 27.11 -43.64 3.42
CA THR A 694 26.82 -42.73 2.31
C THR A 694 27.39 -41.34 2.60
N HIS A 695 27.16 -40.80 3.80
CA HIS A 695 27.62 -39.46 4.18
C HIS A 695 29.14 -39.38 4.35
N ARG A 696 29.76 -40.41 4.94
CA ARG A 696 31.21 -40.41 5.20
C ARG A 696 32.05 -40.50 3.94
N ILE A 697 31.61 -41.27 2.94
CA ILE A 697 32.40 -41.51 1.72
C ILE A 697 32.10 -40.43 0.68
N MET A 698 30.82 -40.20 0.35
CA MET A 698 30.46 -39.33 -0.78
C MET A 698 30.67 -37.83 -0.46
N PHE A 699 30.18 -37.35 0.68
CA PHE A 699 30.22 -35.91 0.96
C PHE A 699 31.61 -35.41 1.33
N HIS A 700 32.45 -36.24 1.96
CA HIS A 700 33.83 -35.87 2.21
C HIS A 700 34.63 -35.81 0.89
N GLU A 701 34.42 -36.74 -0.04
CA GLU A 701 35.04 -36.70 -1.37
C GLU A 701 34.63 -35.42 -2.13
N TYR A 702 33.34 -35.08 -2.16
CA TYR A 702 32.87 -33.86 -2.82
C TYR A 702 33.35 -32.56 -2.14
N ALA A 703 33.39 -32.52 -0.81
CA ALA A 703 33.91 -31.37 -0.08
C ALA A 703 35.40 -31.14 -0.34
N GLU A 704 36.19 -32.22 -0.50
CA GLU A 704 37.60 -32.12 -0.85
C GLU A 704 37.79 -31.82 -2.36
N ASP A 705 36.93 -32.32 -3.26
CA ASP A 705 36.96 -31.98 -4.70
C ASP A 705 36.80 -30.46 -4.93
N MET A 706 35.97 -29.79 -4.13
CA MET A 706 35.73 -28.35 -4.24
C MET A 706 36.66 -27.50 -3.36
N LYS A 707 37.60 -28.12 -2.65
CA LYS A 707 38.38 -27.44 -1.62
C LYS A 707 39.09 -26.19 -2.08
N ASP A 708 39.72 -26.27 -3.25
CA ASP A 708 40.51 -25.20 -3.85
C ASP A 708 39.66 -24.14 -4.57
N LEU A 709 38.35 -24.41 -4.78
CA LEU A 709 37.40 -23.49 -5.40
C LEU A 709 36.69 -22.60 -4.36
N ARG A 710 36.76 -22.98 -3.07
CA ARG A 710 36.05 -22.26 -2.02
C ARG A 710 36.66 -20.87 -1.74
N PRO A 711 35.85 -19.91 -1.27
CA PRO A 711 36.35 -18.63 -0.80
C PRO A 711 37.41 -18.79 0.29
N PRO A 712 38.49 -17.98 0.28
CA PRO A 712 39.49 -18.05 1.32
C PRO A 712 38.91 -17.53 2.65
N VAL A 713 39.23 -18.23 3.74
CA VAL A 713 38.93 -17.81 5.12
C VAL A 713 40.18 -18.02 5.96
N ASP A 714 40.48 -17.08 6.85
CA ASP A 714 41.57 -17.23 7.81
C ASP A 714 41.22 -18.34 8.81
N ASP A 715 42.13 -19.30 9.01
CA ASP A 715 41.93 -20.41 9.95
C ASP A 715 41.66 -19.91 11.39
N ASP A 716 42.19 -18.72 11.74
CA ASP A 716 42.02 -18.04 13.03
C ASP A 716 41.00 -16.89 12.99
N CYS A 717 39.95 -16.97 12.15
CA CYS A 717 38.93 -15.92 12.11
C CYS A 717 38.19 -15.82 13.46
N GLU A 718 38.66 -14.94 14.36
CA GLU A 718 38.10 -14.79 15.71
C GLU A 718 36.62 -14.42 15.69
N GLU A 719 35.86 -14.99 16.63
CA GLU A 719 34.45 -14.67 16.86
C GLU A 719 34.31 -13.22 17.37
N LEU A 720 33.36 -12.48 16.81
CA LEU A 720 33.02 -11.12 17.27
C LEU A 720 32.45 -11.18 18.68
N SER A 721 32.70 -10.14 19.48
CA SER A 721 32.17 -10.15 20.85
C SER A 721 30.64 -10.03 20.83
N THR A 722 29.95 -10.78 21.70
CA THR A 722 28.49 -10.70 21.85
C THR A 722 28.03 -9.26 22.13
N ARG A 723 28.87 -8.48 22.81
CA ARG A 723 28.60 -7.07 23.13
C ARG A 723 28.50 -6.19 21.89
N GLU A 724 29.40 -6.36 20.91
CA GLU A 724 29.36 -5.58 19.67
C GLU A 724 28.08 -5.86 18.87
N ILE A 725 27.66 -7.12 18.81
CA ILE A 725 26.41 -7.52 18.15
C ILE A 725 25.19 -6.95 18.90
N GLU A 726 25.19 -6.99 20.24
CA GLU A 726 24.10 -6.44 21.06
C GLU A 726 23.99 -4.91 20.96
N ASP A 727 25.13 -4.20 20.87
CA ASP A 727 25.17 -2.75 20.68
C ASP A 727 24.64 -2.36 19.28
N LEU A 728 25.05 -3.09 18.23
CA LEU A 728 24.51 -2.92 16.86
C LEU A 728 22.99 -3.15 16.84
N LEU A 729 22.52 -4.27 17.40
CA LEU A 729 21.10 -4.61 17.45
C LEU A 729 20.28 -3.51 18.14
N LYS A 730 20.83 -2.90 19.19
CA LYS A 730 20.18 -1.79 19.89
C LYS A 730 20.09 -0.55 19.01
N GLN A 731 21.15 -0.19 18.27
CA GLN A 731 21.14 0.96 17.36
C GLN A 731 20.10 0.77 16.24
N GLU A 732 20.13 -0.37 15.56
CA GLU A 732 19.17 -0.69 14.48
C GLU A 732 17.72 -0.72 14.96
N SER A 733 17.46 -1.22 16.18
CA SER A 733 16.10 -1.21 16.75
C SER A 733 15.54 0.20 16.91
N VAL A 734 16.39 1.17 17.27
CA VAL A 734 15.98 2.58 17.45
C VAL A 734 15.72 3.23 16.09
N GLU A 735 16.60 3.00 15.11
CA GLU A 735 16.42 3.53 13.75
C GLU A 735 15.15 2.98 13.09
N ARG A 736 14.90 1.68 13.23
CA ARG A 736 13.68 1.04 12.71
C ARG A 736 12.42 1.57 13.39
N ALA A 737 12.42 1.72 14.71
CA ALA A 737 11.30 2.30 15.45
C ALA A 737 11.04 3.77 15.05
N TYR A 738 12.09 4.53 14.78
CA TYR A 738 11.97 5.90 14.26
C TYR A 738 11.34 5.92 12.87
N LYS A 739 11.80 5.06 11.95
CA LYS A 739 11.25 4.94 10.60
C LYS A 739 9.77 4.56 10.62
N SER A 740 9.41 3.53 11.39
CA SER A 740 8.01 3.10 11.53
C SER A 740 7.11 4.20 12.10
N LYS A 741 7.57 4.95 13.11
CA LYS A 741 6.81 6.09 13.66
C LYS A 741 6.61 7.21 12.64
N LYS A 742 7.61 7.45 11.78
CA LYS A 742 7.50 8.44 10.70
C LYS A 742 6.44 8.01 9.68
N GLU A 743 6.47 6.77 9.23
CA GLU A 743 5.46 6.20 8.31
C GLU A 743 4.04 6.30 8.90
N GLN A 744 3.88 6.00 10.20
CA GLN A 744 2.62 6.19 10.92
C GLN A 744 2.16 7.66 10.93
N LEU A 745 3.07 8.62 11.15
CA LEU A 745 2.73 10.04 11.12
C LEU A 745 2.25 10.49 9.73
N ASP A 746 2.91 10.01 8.67
CA ASP A 746 2.54 10.33 7.29
C ASP A 746 1.14 9.77 6.96
N PHE A 747 0.85 8.55 7.45
CA PHE A 747 -0.46 7.91 7.29
C PHE A 747 -1.60 8.68 7.98
N ILE A 748 -1.36 9.35 9.11
CA ILE A 748 -2.41 10.18 9.76
C ILE A 748 -2.97 11.21 8.78
N SER A 749 -2.11 11.78 7.93
CA SER A 749 -2.57 12.77 6.95
C SER A 749 -3.55 12.14 5.95
N ILE A 750 -3.26 10.94 5.44
CA ILE A 750 -4.14 10.18 4.53
C ILE A 750 -5.44 9.82 5.26
N TRP A 751 -5.33 9.31 6.48
CA TRP A 751 -6.46 8.94 7.33
C TRP A 751 -7.44 10.09 7.55
N GLN A 752 -6.94 11.29 7.86
CA GLN A 752 -7.77 12.48 8.06
C GLN A 752 -8.56 12.84 6.80
N LYS A 753 -7.95 12.71 5.61
CA LYS A 753 -8.62 12.99 4.34
C LYS A 753 -9.78 12.05 4.07
N LEU A 754 -9.60 10.75 4.36
CA LEU A 754 -10.64 9.73 4.19
C LEU A 754 -11.85 9.99 5.09
N ILE A 755 -11.61 10.59 6.25
CA ILE A 755 -12.63 10.87 7.27
C ILE A 755 -13.35 12.22 7.03
N ASP A 756 -12.70 13.19 6.38
CA ASP A 756 -13.23 14.55 6.18
C ASP A 756 -14.04 14.75 4.89
N VAL A 757 -14.42 13.66 4.21
CA VAL A 757 -15.16 13.72 2.95
C VAL A 757 -16.62 14.14 3.17
N ASN A 758 -17.04 15.22 2.49
CA ASN A 758 -18.41 15.71 2.51
C ASN A 758 -19.28 14.99 1.46
N GLY A 759 -20.49 14.59 1.83
CA GLY A 759 -21.49 14.06 0.89
C GLY A 759 -21.51 12.53 0.73
N ILE A 760 -20.72 11.78 1.50
CA ILE A 760 -20.78 10.32 1.57
C ILE A 760 -21.54 9.85 2.82
N THR A 761 -22.14 8.66 2.75
CA THR A 761 -22.82 8.06 3.90
C THR A 761 -21.82 7.51 4.93
N ALA A 762 -22.24 7.38 6.19
CA ALA A 762 -21.43 6.77 7.25
C ALA A 762 -20.94 5.36 6.90
N LYS A 763 -21.74 4.60 6.15
CA LYS A 763 -21.38 3.25 5.69
C LYS A 763 -20.30 3.25 4.61
N GLU A 764 -20.40 4.17 3.64
CA GLU A 764 -19.39 4.32 2.58
C GLU A 764 -18.06 4.80 3.15
N MET A 765 -18.09 5.82 4.03
CA MET A 765 -16.89 6.27 4.75
C MET A 765 -16.24 5.11 5.49
N LEU A 766 -17.01 4.36 6.29
CA LEU A 766 -16.46 3.28 7.10
C LEU A 766 -15.86 2.17 6.23
N ASN A 767 -16.50 1.79 5.13
CA ASN A 767 -15.95 0.79 4.21
C ASN A 767 -14.60 1.23 3.62
N MET A 768 -14.49 2.49 3.20
CA MET A 768 -13.26 3.05 2.65
C MET A 768 -12.16 3.11 3.71
N VAL A 769 -12.47 3.65 4.89
CA VAL A 769 -11.55 3.73 6.05
C VAL A 769 -11.07 2.35 6.47
N MET A 770 -11.96 1.36 6.56
CA MET A 770 -11.60 0.00 6.95
C MET A 770 -10.75 -0.68 5.88
N LYS A 771 -11.08 -0.53 4.59
CA LYS A 771 -10.27 -1.09 3.49
C LYS A 771 -8.86 -0.50 3.47
N THR A 772 -8.73 0.82 3.61
CA THR A 772 -7.42 1.47 3.70
C THR A 772 -6.65 1.05 4.94
N PHE A 773 -7.32 0.96 6.10
CA PHE A 773 -6.73 0.48 7.34
C PHE A 773 -6.13 -0.93 7.18
N LEU A 774 -6.93 -1.89 6.73
CA LEU A 774 -6.52 -3.28 6.57
C LEU A 774 -5.35 -3.41 5.58
N ASN A 775 -5.38 -2.68 4.47
CA ASN A 775 -4.31 -2.72 3.47
C ASN A 775 -3.02 -2.02 3.94
N HIS A 776 -3.11 -0.89 4.65
CA HIS A 776 -1.93 -0.14 5.10
C HIS A 776 -1.17 -0.88 6.20
N PHE A 777 -1.88 -1.48 7.16
CA PHE A 777 -1.26 -2.19 8.28
C PHE A 777 -1.06 -3.69 8.04
N ASP A 778 -1.39 -4.17 6.84
CA ASP A 778 -1.44 -5.60 6.48
C ASP A 778 -2.18 -6.44 7.53
N VAL A 779 -3.37 -5.99 7.90
CA VAL A 779 -4.26 -6.73 8.80
C VAL A 779 -5.32 -7.46 7.98
N ASP A 780 -5.55 -8.73 8.28
CA ASP A 780 -6.37 -9.58 7.41
C ASP A 780 -7.87 -9.35 7.59
N ARG A 781 -8.31 -9.14 8.84
CA ARG A 781 -9.74 -9.05 9.19
C ARG A 781 -10.00 -8.03 10.29
N ALA A 782 -11.21 -7.47 10.29
CA ALA A 782 -11.71 -6.59 11.32
C ALA A 782 -13.24 -6.59 11.48
N VAL A 783 -13.67 -6.23 12.68
CA VAL A 783 -15.07 -5.95 13.01
C VAL A 783 -15.17 -4.64 13.78
N TYR A 784 -16.13 -3.81 13.38
CA TYR A 784 -16.47 -2.56 14.05
C TYR A 784 -17.93 -2.62 14.52
N ILE A 785 -18.13 -2.56 15.84
CA ILE A 785 -19.44 -2.63 16.48
C ILE A 785 -19.71 -1.34 17.25
N ARG A 786 -20.88 -0.74 17.04
CA ARG A 786 -21.36 0.43 17.77
C ARG A 786 -22.52 0.06 18.69
N TYR A 787 -22.43 0.46 19.95
CA TYR A 787 -23.45 0.23 20.96
C TYR A 787 -24.32 1.48 21.12
N SER A 788 -25.53 1.43 20.57
CA SER A 788 -26.55 2.48 20.72
C SER A 788 -27.47 2.22 21.92
N GLU A 789 -28.29 3.20 22.33
CA GLU A 789 -29.22 3.05 23.48
C GLU A 789 -30.29 1.96 23.31
N ARG A 790 -30.51 1.43 22.10
CA ARG A 790 -31.56 0.43 21.83
C ARG A 790 -31.01 -0.96 21.51
N VAL A 791 -30.03 -1.09 20.61
CA VAL A 791 -29.42 -2.38 20.18
C VAL A 791 -27.97 -2.14 19.69
N PRO A 792 -27.02 -3.07 19.91
CA PRO A 792 -25.72 -3.05 19.23
C PRO A 792 -25.88 -3.16 17.72
N GLN A 793 -25.12 -2.35 16.97
CA GLN A 793 -25.13 -2.32 15.52
C GLN A 793 -23.73 -2.63 14.99
N VAL A 794 -23.63 -3.63 14.12
CA VAL A 794 -22.39 -3.95 13.41
C VAL A 794 -22.29 -3.00 12.22
N LEU A 795 -21.27 -2.16 12.21
CA LEU A 795 -21.07 -1.19 11.13
C LEU A 795 -20.13 -1.71 10.04
N TYR A 796 -19.17 -2.56 10.42
CA TYR A 796 -18.26 -3.25 9.49
C TYR A 796 -17.96 -4.65 10.02
N ASN A 797 -17.90 -5.64 9.13
CA ASN A 797 -17.50 -7.01 9.45
C ASN A 797 -17.06 -7.75 8.18
N ASP A 798 -15.78 -8.09 8.09
CA ASP A 798 -15.24 -8.98 7.06
C ASP A 798 -14.74 -10.31 7.65
N THR A 799 -14.97 -10.57 8.94
CA THR A 799 -14.41 -11.72 9.70
C THR A 799 -14.98 -13.09 9.31
N GLU A 800 -15.93 -13.13 8.36
CA GLU A 800 -16.73 -14.32 7.97
C GLU A 800 -17.59 -14.92 9.10
N LYS A 801 -17.46 -14.42 10.33
CA LYS A 801 -18.29 -14.81 11.48
C LYS A 801 -19.51 -13.91 11.60
N GLU A 802 -20.66 -14.52 11.84
CA GLU A 802 -21.89 -13.79 12.11
C GLU A 802 -21.87 -13.24 13.56
N MET A 803 -22.06 -11.94 13.72
CA MET A 803 -22.04 -11.27 15.03
C MET A 803 -23.38 -11.42 15.74
N THR A 804 -23.63 -12.58 16.35
CA THR A 804 -24.85 -12.85 17.10
C THR A 804 -24.92 -12.06 18.42
N PRO A 805 -26.11 -11.83 19.00
CA PRO A 805 -26.26 -11.14 20.29
C PRO A 805 -25.46 -11.77 21.44
N GLU A 806 -25.27 -13.08 21.41
CA GLU A 806 -24.50 -13.84 22.40
C GLU A 806 -23.00 -13.53 22.30
N ILE A 807 -22.46 -13.53 21.08
CA ILE A 807 -21.08 -13.17 20.77
C ILE A 807 -20.80 -11.73 21.20
N MET A 808 -21.67 -10.79 20.84
CA MET A 808 -21.52 -9.38 21.22
C MET A 808 -21.52 -9.18 22.74
N LYS A 809 -22.30 -9.97 23.48
CA LYS A 809 -22.31 -9.94 24.95
C LYS A 809 -21.02 -10.48 25.57
N ILE A 810 -20.39 -11.50 24.97
CA ILE A 810 -19.08 -11.99 25.38
C ILE A 810 -18.02 -10.90 25.16
N MET A 811 -18.02 -10.28 23.98
CA MET A 811 -17.13 -9.15 23.66
C MET A 811 -17.31 -8.00 24.65
N GLU A 812 -18.54 -7.57 24.92
CA GLU A 812 -18.82 -6.49 25.87
C GLU A 812 -18.25 -6.81 27.28
N LYS A 813 -18.42 -8.05 27.75
CA LYS A 813 -17.91 -8.48 29.06
C LYS A 813 -16.39 -8.45 29.12
N SER A 814 -15.71 -8.95 28.08
CA SER A 814 -14.25 -8.95 28.01
C SER A 814 -13.69 -7.52 27.93
N MET A 815 -14.29 -6.66 27.12
CA MET A 815 -13.91 -5.25 27.00
C MET A 815 -14.09 -4.46 28.30
N ARG A 816 -15.10 -4.79 29.12
CA ARG A 816 -15.25 -4.18 30.46
C ARG A 816 -14.15 -4.60 31.44
N LYS A 817 -13.61 -5.81 31.30
CA LYS A 817 -12.46 -6.27 32.10
C LYS A 817 -11.18 -5.56 31.67
N ASN A 818 -11.05 -5.25 30.37
CA ASN A 818 -9.88 -4.66 29.74
C ASN A 818 -10.19 -3.28 29.14
N ALA A 819 -10.48 -2.29 29.99
CA ALA A 819 -10.99 -0.99 29.56
C ALA A 819 -10.01 -0.15 28.71
N GLY A 820 -8.71 -0.46 28.77
CA GLY A 820 -7.68 0.16 27.94
C GLY A 820 -7.48 -0.51 26.58
N GLY A 821 -8.28 -1.52 26.24
CA GLY A 821 -7.99 -2.43 25.14
C GLY A 821 -6.86 -3.40 25.46
N PHE A 822 -6.56 -4.27 24.52
CA PHE A 822 -5.44 -5.20 24.63
C PHE A 822 -4.93 -5.60 23.24
N VAL A 823 -3.67 -6.00 23.21
CA VAL A 823 -3.03 -6.67 22.08
C VAL A 823 -2.51 -8.02 22.53
N ILE A 824 -2.63 -9.01 21.66
CA ILE A 824 -2.14 -10.37 21.88
C ILE A 824 -1.47 -10.88 20.62
N SER A 825 -0.46 -11.71 20.80
CA SER A 825 0.22 -12.45 19.74
C SER A 825 0.62 -13.84 20.23
N LYS A 826 0.72 -14.84 19.34
CA LYS A 826 1.10 -16.21 19.77
C LYS A 826 2.47 -16.32 20.44
N ILE A 827 3.34 -15.30 20.33
CA ILE A 827 4.62 -15.20 21.05
C ILE A 827 4.43 -14.65 22.48
N SER A 828 3.47 -13.73 22.65
CA SER A 828 3.25 -13.02 23.91
C SER A 828 2.68 -13.92 25.02
N SER A 829 3.12 -13.69 26.26
CA SER A 829 2.66 -14.47 27.42
C SER A 829 1.17 -14.28 27.75
N ASN A 830 0.56 -13.19 27.27
CA ASN A 830 -0.84 -12.86 27.51
C ASN A 830 -1.80 -13.46 26.47
N TYR A 831 -1.33 -14.17 25.43
CA TYR A 831 -2.19 -14.76 24.40
C TYR A 831 -3.30 -15.65 25.00
N SER A 832 -2.92 -16.53 25.94
CA SER A 832 -3.85 -17.41 26.63
C SER A 832 -4.82 -16.69 27.58
N GLU A 833 -4.57 -15.43 27.94
CA GLU A 833 -5.43 -14.67 28.87
C GLU A 833 -6.73 -14.17 28.22
N HIS A 834 -6.75 -14.11 26.88
CA HIS A 834 -7.85 -13.54 26.08
C HIS A 834 -8.53 -14.57 25.14
N GLN A 835 -8.46 -15.85 25.51
CA GLN A 835 -9.11 -16.96 24.79
C GLN A 835 -10.64 -16.80 24.65
N ASP A 836 -11.26 -16.04 25.56
CA ASP A 836 -12.68 -15.71 25.47
C ASP A 836 -13.04 -14.91 24.20
N ILE A 837 -12.09 -14.16 23.64
CA ILE A 837 -12.25 -13.42 22.40
C ILE A 837 -11.67 -14.15 21.19
N THR A 838 -10.46 -14.67 21.26
CA THR A 838 -9.83 -15.35 20.11
C THR A 838 -10.63 -16.56 19.64
N SER A 839 -11.28 -17.27 20.56
CA SER A 839 -12.10 -18.45 20.26
C SER A 839 -13.29 -18.17 19.35
N ILE A 840 -13.78 -16.91 19.32
CA ILE A 840 -14.87 -16.47 18.44
C ILE A 840 -14.41 -16.49 16.97
N PHE A 841 -13.18 -16.04 16.73
CA PHE A 841 -12.61 -15.87 15.40
C PHE A 841 -11.81 -17.09 14.93
N GLY A 842 -11.39 -17.94 15.89
CA GLY A 842 -10.62 -19.16 15.66
C GLY A 842 -9.27 -19.07 16.37
N ASP A 843 -9.16 -19.66 17.57
CA ASP A 843 -7.92 -19.65 18.39
C ASP A 843 -6.69 -20.13 17.60
N GLU A 844 -6.91 -21.07 16.68
CA GLU A 844 -5.85 -21.69 15.90
C GLU A 844 -5.45 -20.87 14.68
N ASP A 845 -6.40 -20.12 14.11
CA ASP A 845 -6.21 -19.32 12.90
C ASP A 845 -5.70 -17.91 13.19
N VAL A 846 -6.00 -17.35 14.37
CA VAL A 846 -5.56 -16.00 14.76
C VAL A 846 -4.09 -16.04 15.16
N CYS A 847 -3.25 -15.25 14.50
CA CYS A 847 -1.82 -15.11 14.80
C CYS A 847 -1.55 -14.00 15.83
N SER A 848 -2.19 -12.85 15.62
CA SER A 848 -2.21 -11.72 16.55
C SER A 848 -3.50 -10.91 16.43
N MET A 849 -3.88 -10.18 17.48
CA MET A 849 -5.13 -9.44 17.55
C MET A 849 -4.99 -8.17 18.39
N VAL A 850 -5.64 -7.10 17.92
CA VAL A 850 -5.86 -5.86 18.67
C VAL A 850 -7.34 -5.68 18.91
N ALA A 851 -7.72 -5.45 20.16
CA ALA A 851 -9.09 -5.18 20.57
C ALA A 851 -9.20 -3.84 21.31
N ILE A 852 -10.04 -2.95 20.79
CA ILE A 852 -10.16 -1.56 21.20
C ILE A 852 -11.59 -1.25 21.63
N PRO A 853 -11.83 -1.03 22.93
CA PRO A 853 -13.10 -0.54 23.43
C PRO A 853 -13.08 0.98 23.58
N PHE A 854 -14.15 1.64 23.12
CA PHE A 854 -14.43 3.03 23.42
C PHE A 854 -15.59 3.14 24.40
N PHE A 855 -15.40 3.95 25.44
CA PHE A 855 -16.42 4.19 26.47
C PHE A 855 -16.95 5.62 26.41
N ASN A 856 -18.23 5.77 26.74
CA ASN A 856 -18.89 7.04 27.01
C ASN A 856 -19.68 6.90 28.33
N ASN A 857 -19.35 7.71 29.34
CA ASN A 857 -19.98 7.65 30.68
C ASN A 857 -20.05 6.22 31.27
N ALA A 858 -18.94 5.48 31.21
CA ALA A 858 -18.80 4.08 31.67
C ALA A 858 -19.67 3.03 30.92
N LYS A 859 -20.36 3.42 29.85
CA LYS A 859 -21.00 2.51 28.89
C LYS A 859 -20.07 2.31 27.70
N ILE A 860 -20.00 1.07 27.19
CA ILE A 860 -19.31 0.80 25.93
C ILE A 860 -20.11 1.49 24.82
N GLU A 861 -19.41 2.26 24.00
CA GLU A 861 -19.93 3.00 22.86
C GLU A 861 -19.53 2.30 21.56
N ASN A 862 -18.27 1.86 21.44
CA ASN A 862 -17.78 1.13 20.28
C ASN A 862 -16.80 0.03 20.69
N ILE A 863 -16.72 -1.03 19.89
CA ILE A 863 -15.68 -2.06 19.95
C ILE A 863 -15.12 -2.22 18.54
N VAL A 864 -13.80 -2.14 18.43
CA VAL A 864 -13.07 -2.50 17.21
C VAL A 864 -12.19 -3.69 17.54
N ILE A 865 -12.30 -4.76 16.76
CA ILE A 865 -11.38 -5.90 16.86
C ILE A 865 -10.80 -6.09 15.48
N THR A 866 -9.48 -6.22 15.41
CA THR A 866 -8.76 -6.50 14.17
C THR A 866 -7.67 -7.52 14.45
N TYR A 867 -7.42 -8.41 13.50
CA TYR A 867 -6.50 -9.52 13.71
C TYR A 867 -5.86 -10.00 12.42
N VAL A 868 -4.66 -10.55 12.57
CA VAL A 868 -3.90 -11.19 11.50
C VAL A 868 -4.11 -12.70 11.61
N LEU A 869 -4.33 -13.35 10.48
CA LEU A 869 -4.49 -14.78 10.35
C LEU A 869 -3.13 -15.47 10.15
N MET A 870 -3.09 -16.76 10.49
CA MET A 870 -2.00 -17.66 10.11
C MET A 870 -1.99 -17.80 8.58
N LYS A 871 -0.88 -17.42 7.93
CA LYS A 871 -0.69 -17.58 6.47
C LYS A 871 0.16 -18.83 6.19
N ASP A 872 -0.04 -19.48 5.05
CA ASP A 872 0.73 -20.69 4.66
C ASP A 872 2.21 -20.42 4.39
N ASN A 873 2.53 -19.22 3.91
CA ASN A 873 3.88 -18.82 3.53
C ASN A 873 4.51 -17.93 4.61
N TRP A 874 5.14 -18.56 5.61
CA TRP A 874 5.84 -17.85 6.69
C TRP A 874 7.15 -17.16 6.27
N HIS A 875 7.57 -17.37 5.02
CA HIS A 875 8.79 -16.80 4.45
C HIS A 875 8.54 -15.50 3.65
N SER A 876 7.28 -15.06 3.51
CA SER A 876 6.99 -13.79 2.85
C SER A 876 7.46 -12.61 3.70
N SER A 877 8.49 -11.90 3.21
CA SER A 877 8.98 -10.65 3.78
C SER A 877 7.98 -9.50 3.70
N VAL A 878 6.84 -9.70 3.03
CA VAL A 878 5.82 -8.67 2.77
C VAL A 878 4.76 -8.64 3.86
N ASN A 879 4.55 -9.74 4.59
CA ASN A 879 3.41 -9.86 5.48
C ASN A 879 3.77 -9.49 6.93
N ARG A 880 2.95 -8.63 7.56
CA ARG A 880 3.01 -8.34 8.99
C ARG A 880 2.21 -9.39 9.75
N TYR A 881 2.84 -10.06 10.71
CA TYR A 881 2.19 -11.15 11.47
C TYR A 881 1.93 -10.80 12.93
N MET A 882 2.83 -10.03 13.53
CA MET A 882 2.79 -9.67 14.94
C MET A 882 2.32 -8.23 15.13
N LEU A 883 1.17 -8.09 15.78
CA LEU A 883 0.71 -6.83 16.35
C LEU A 883 1.28 -6.64 17.76
N ASP A 884 1.60 -5.40 18.12
CA ASP A 884 2.15 -5.05 19.42
C ASP A 884 1.46 -3.85 20.10
N GLU A 885 2.02 -3.38 21.21
CA GLU A 885 1.45 -2.27 21.99
C GLU A 885 1.50 -0.94 21.24
N ASP A 886 2.49 -0.74 20.35
CA ASP A 886 2.55 0.46 19.53
C ASP A 886 1.38 0.47 18.52
N ASP A 887 1.02 -0.70 17.97
CA ASP A 887 -0.18 -0.84 17.13
C ASP A 887 -1.47 -0.56 17.90
N LEU A 888 -1.63 -1.12 19.10
CA LEU A 888 -2.81 -0.87 19.94
C LEU A 888 -3.00 0.64 20.15
N ASN A 889 -1.93 1.34 20.55
CA ASN A 889 -1.95 2.78 20.79
C ASN A 889 -2.26 3.57 19.52
N PHE A 890 -1.68 3.17 18.39
CA PHE A 890 -1.89 3.87 17.12
C PHE A 890 -3.29 3.64 16.56
N TYR A 891 -3.78 2.40 16.56
CA TYR A 891 -5.13 2.07 16.10
C TYR A 891 -6.18 2.73 17.00
N GLN A 892 -5.93 2.83 18.31
CA GLN A 892 -6.78 3.60 19.21
C GLN A 892 -6.91 5.06 18.80
N LEU A 893 -5.81 5.70 18.40
CA LEU A 893 -5.83 7.07 17.90
C LEU A 893 -6.67 7.18 16.62
N LEU A 894 -6.42 6.30 15.65
CA LEU A 894 -7.10 6.29 14.35
C LEU A 894 -8.62 6.09 14.49
N PHE A 895 -9.05 5.08 15.25
CA PHE A 895 -10.46 4.78 15.45
C PHE A 895 -11.17 5.79 16.37
N ARG A 896 -10.42 6.56 17.17
CA ARG A 896 -10.99 7.70 17.89
C ARG A 896 -11.47 8.78 16.92
N GLU A 897 -10.72 9.04 15.86
CA GLU A 897 -11.09 10.00 14.80
C GLU A 897 -12.30 9.51 14.00
N VAL A 898 -12.34 8.22 13.64
CA VAL A 898 -13.50 7.60 12.98
C VAL A 898 -14.76 7.77 13.82
N ARG A 899 -14.66 7.53 15.13
CA ARG A 899 -15.77 7.74 16.06
C ARG A 899 -16.24 9.20 16.05
N TYR A 900 -15.33 10.18 16.07
CA TYR A 900 -15.71 11.59 16.03
C TYR A 900 -16.43 11.93 14.73
N ALA A 901 -15.99 11.40 13.60
CA ALA A 901 -16.61 11.64 12.32
C ALA A 901 -17.99 10.99 12.18
N LEU A 902 -18.17 9.75 12.66
CA LEU A 902 -19.49 9.12 12.73
C LEU A 902 -20.46 9.93 13.59
N ASN A 903 -20.01 10.39 14.75
CA ASN A 903 -20.83 11.25 15.63
C ASN A 903 -21.15 12.61 14.96
N ARG A 904 -20.23 13.15 14.15
CA ARG A 904 -20.44 14.37 13.36
C ARG A 904 -21.47 14.15 12.25
N LEU A 905 -21.41 13.04 11.51
CA LEU A 905 -22.40 12.68 10.48
C LEU A 905 -23.81 12.53 11.08
N ASP A 906 -23.94 11.80 12.19
CA ASP A 906 -25.24 11.66 12.88
C ASP A 906 -25.81 13.01 13.33
N ALA A 907 -24.95 13.95 13.72
CA ALA A 907 -25.36 15.30 14.09
C ALA A 907 -25.86 16.08 12.88
N TYR A 908 -25.19 15.96 11.73
CA TYR A 908 -25.63 16.58 10.48
C TYR A 908 -27.00 16.05 10.02
N ASP A 909 -27.21 14.74 10.06
CA ASP A 909 -28.50 14.12 9.68
C ASP A 909 -29.64 14.62 10.58
N LYS A 910 -29.42 14.68 11.90
CA LYS A 910 -30.40 15.23 12.85
C LYS A 910 -30.70 16.70 12.61
N ILE A 911 -29.68 17.50 12.32
CA ILE A 911 -29.84 18.92 11.99
C ILE A 911 -30.64 19.08 10.70
N TYR A 912 -30.33 18.27 9.69
CA TYR A 912 -31.05 18.28 8.41
C TYR A 912 -32.53 17.93 8.60
N GLU A 913 -32.84 16.83 9.30
CA GLU A 913 -34.22 16.44 9.61
C GLU A 913 -34.97 17.56 10.36
N MET A 914 -34.33 18.18 11.35
CA MET A 914 -34.93 19.25 12.14
C MET A 914 -35.18 20.50 11.30
N ASN A 915 -34.24 20.86 10.42
CA ASN A 915 -34.39 21.95 9.47
C ASN A 915 -35.49 21.69 8.46
N THR A 916 -35.62 20.46 7.93
CA THR A 916 -36.72 20.09 7.03
C THR A 916 -38.07 20.21 7.72
N LYS A 917 -38.20 19.71 8.96
CA LYS A 917 -39.44 19.84 9.75
C LYS A 917 -39.79 21.31 10.02
N LEU A 918 -38.81 22.12 10.40
CA LEU A 918 -38.98 23.56 10.60
C LEU A 918 -39.40 24.25 9.30
N TYR A 919 -38.74 23.94 8.19
CA TYR A 919 -39.08 24.48 6.88
C TYR A 919 -40.52 24.16 6.50
N MET A 920 -40.93 22.88 6.56
CA MET A 920 -42.30 22.47 6.22
C MET A 920 -43.34 23.16 7.09
N SER A 921 -43.09 23.26 8.41
CA SER A 921 -44.00 23.96 9.33
C SER A 921 -44.15 25.46 9.05
N ALA A 922 -43.15 26.09 8.41
CA ALA A 922 -43.20 27.49 8.02
C ALA A 922 -43.95 27.73 6.70
N VAL A 923 -44.01 26.73 5.80
CA VAL A 923 -44.53 26.90 4.43
C VAL A 923 -45.88 26.23 4.17
N THR A 924 -46.40 25.40 5.08
CA THR A 924 -47.73 24.79 4.94
C THR A 924 -48.72 25.33 5.98
N ASP A 925 -50.01 25.29 5.64
CA ASP A 925 -51.10 25.55 6.58
C ASP A 925 -51.32 24.31 7.46
N GLN A 926 -51.28 24.49 8.78
CA GLN A 926 -51.34 23.35 9.71
C GLN A 926 -52.70 22.65 9.73
N LEU A 927 -53.78 23.33 9.31
CA LEU A 927 -55.12 22.76 9.29
C LEU A 927 -55.37 21.95 8.03
N THR A 928 -55.07 22.51 6.86
CA THR A 928 -55.43 21.89 5.57
C THR A 928 -54.30 21.09 4.92
N GLY A 929 -53.05 21.26 5.37
CA GLY A 929 -51.88 20.61 4.76
C GLY A 929 -51.45 21.20 3.40
N CYS A 930 -52.23 22.13 2.82
CA CYS A 930 -51.84 22.89 1.63
C CYS A 930 -50.69 23.86 1.94
N TYR A 931 -50.06 24.43 0.91
CA TYR A 931 -49.13 25.54 1.12
C TYR A 931 -49.86 26.72 1.78
N ASN A 932 -49.19 27.42 2.70
CA ASN A 932 -49.67 28.70 3.19
C ASN A 932 -49.18 29.82 2.27
N ARG A 933 -49.54 31.08 2.57
CA ARG A 933 -49.13 32.24 1.78
C ARG A 933 -47.61 32.35 1.60
N GLU A 934 -46.82 32.10 2.64
CA GLU A 934 -45.36 32.12 2.56
C GLU A 934 -44.83 30.97 1.69
N GLY A 935 -45.39 29.76 1.82
CA GLY A 935 -45.04 28.62 0.99
C GLY A 935 -45.36 28.80 -0.48
N PHE A 936 -46.47 29.46 -0.79
CA PHE A 936 -46.83 29.84 -2.15
C PHE A 936 -45.78 30.75 -2.79
N TYR A 937 -45.42 31.86 -2.13
CA TYR A 937 -44.42 32.79 -2.68
C TYR A 937 -43.03 32.15 -2.78
N ARG A 938 -42.64 31.27 -1.86
CA ARG A 938 -41.38 30.52 -1.98
C ARG A 938 -41.37 29.54 -3.14
N LYS A 939 -42.47 28.82 -3.37
CA LYS A 939 -42.62 27.95 -4.54
C LYS A 939 -42.56 28.74 -5.84
N LEU A 940 -43.17 29.93 -5.84
CA LEU A 940 -43.17 30.85 -6.96
C LEU A 940 -41.76 31.41 -7.25
N ASP A 941 -41.02 31.84 -6.23
CA ASP A 941 -39.62 32.29 -6.37
C ASP A 941 -38.70 31.17 -6.87
N ALA A 942 -38.85 29.94 -6.36
CA ALA A 942 -38.11 28.78 -6.84
C ALA A 942 -38.38 28.50 -8.32
N LEU A 943 -39.66 28.57 -8.73
CA LEU A 943 -40.07 28.41 -10.12
C LEU A 943 -39.45 29.51 -11.01
N LEU A 944 -39.52 30.78 -10.60
CA LEU A 944 -38.93 31.90 -11.35
C LEU A 944 -37.41 31.75 -11.54
N LYS A 945 -36.70 31.22 -10.53
CA LYS A 945 -35.25 30.93 -10.62
C LYS A 945 -34.93 29.80 -11.59
N GLU A 946 -35.71 28.73 -11.59
CA GLU A 946 -35.59 27.62 -12.54
C GLU A 946 -35.79 28.13 -13.99
N ILE A 947 -36.82 28.96 -14.19
CA ILE A 947 -37.18 29.54 -15.49
C ILE A 947 -36.12 30.52 -16.00
N ALA A 948 -35.46 31.28 -15.12
CA ALA A 948 -34.44 32.25 -15.51
C ALA A 948 -33.23 31.61 -16.23
N GLY A 949 -33.01 30.30 -16.07
CA GLY A 949 -31.96 29.53 -16.74
C GLY A 949 -32.37 28.92 -18.09
N GLU A 950 -33.66 28.88 -18.45
CA GLU A 950 -34.16 28.18 -19.62
C GLU A 950 -34.56 29.12 -20.78
N LYS A 951 -34.40 28.65 -22.04
CA LYS A 951 -34.77 29.43 -23.25
C LYS A 951 -36.28 29.45 -23.56
N ARG A 952 -37.09 28.60 -22.91
CA ARG A 952 -38.55 28.54 -23.10
C ARG A 952 -39.25 29.12 -21.88
N LYS A 953 -40.08 30.13 -22.10
CA LYS A 953 -40.90 30.74 -21.06
C LYS A 953 -42.09 29.83 -20.76
N PRO A 954 -42.33 29.46 -19.50
CA PRO A 954 -43.43 28.57 -19.17
C PRO A 954 -44.78 29.27 -19.32
N LYS A 955 -45.76 28.43 -19.58
CA LYS A 955 -47.18 28.75 -19.66
C LYS A 955 -47.78 28.41 -18.31
N LEU A 956 -48.35 29.39 -17.63
CA LEU A 956 -48.77 29.26 -16.24
C LEU A 956 -50.17 29.84 -16.08
N GLY A 957 -50.91 29.33 -15.10
CA GLY A 957 -52.20 29.89 -14.75
C GLY A 957 -52.59 29.59 -13.31
N VAL A 958 -53.51 30.40 -12.80
CA VAL A 958 -53.96 30.35 -11.42
C VAL A 958 -55.48 30.41 -11.36
N MET A 959 -56.05 29.60 -10.48
CA MET A 959 -57.44 29.66 -10.06
C MET A 959 -57.46 30.27 -8.66
N PHE A 960 -58.02 31.47 -8.55
CA PHE A 960 -58.35 32.08 -7.26
C PHE A 960 -59.74 31.63 -6.86
N ILE A 961 -59.81 30.93 -5.74
CA ILE A 961 -61.00 30.25 -5.25
C ILE A 961 -61.39 30.83 -3.91
N ASP A 962 -62.67 31.13 -3.74
CA ASP A 962 -63.24 31.50 -2.46
C ASP A 962 -64.53 30.70 -2.22
N LEU A 963 -64.66 30.18 -1.00
CA LEU A 963 -65.76 29.31 -0.62
C LEU A 963 -67.06 30.09 -0.39
N ASP A 964 -68.04 29.86 -1.26
CA ASP A 964 -69.38 30.43 -1.14
C ASP A 964 -70.14 29.76 0.02
N ASN A 965 -70.86 30.58 0.79
CA ASN A 965 -71.63 30.18 1.97
C ASN A 965 -70.81 29.62 3.16
N PHE A 966 -69.47 29.68 3.12
CA PHE A 966 -68.63 29.16 4.21
C PHE A 966 -68.91 29.78 5.58
N LYS A 967 -69.13 31.11 5.62
CA LYS A 967 -69.52 31.81 6.85
C LYS A 967 -70.81 31.26 7.47
N HIS A 968 -71.76 30.78 6.66
CA HIS A 968 -72.98 30.16 7.19
C HIS A 968 -72.67 28.87 7.93
N TYR A 969 -71.70 28.08 7.46
CA TYR A 969 -71.26 26.86 8.17
C TYR A 969 -70.63 27.19 9.52
N ASN A 970 -69.74 28.19 9.56
CA ASN A 970 -69.13 28.66 10.81
C ASN A 970 -70.17 29.24 11.79
N ASP A 971 -71.01 30.16 11.33
CA ASP A 971 -71.94 30.90 12.18
C ASP A 971 -73.10 30.02 12.70
N THR A 972 -73.51 29.02 11.92
CA THR A 972 -74.66 28.17 12.24
C THR A 972 -74.26 26.87 12.96
N TYR A 973 -73.12 26.28 12.61
CA TYR A 973 -72.71 24.95 13.08
C TYR A 973 -71.39 24.92 13.85
N GLY A 974 -70.74 26.08 14.00
CA GLY A 974 -69.51 26.22 14.78
C GLY A 974 -68.23 26.02 13.97
N HIS A 975 -67.13 26.51 14.52
CA HIS A 975 -65.82 26.50 13.85
C HIS A 975 -65.28 25.08 13.60
N ASP A 976 -65.59 24.09 14.43
CA ASP A 976 -65.13 22.69 14.22
C ASP A 976 -65.72 22.07 12.93
N VAL A 977 -66.93 22.49 12.55
CA VAL A 977 -67.58 22.09 11.28
C VAL A 977 -67.00 22.91 10.13
N GLY A 978 -66.74 24.21 10.34
CA GLY A 978 -66.02 25.02 9.37
C GLY A 978 -64.63 24.48 9.04
N ASP A 979 -63.84 24.12 10.04
CA ASP A 979 -62.51 23.52 9.89
C ASP A 979 -62.57 22.20 9.12
N PHE A 980 -63.59 21.38 9.39
CA PHE A 980 -63.83 20.16 8.61
C PHE A 980 -64.11 20.45 7.14
N VAL A 981 -64.97 21.42 6.86
CA VAL A 981 -65.29 21.83 5.49
C VAL A 981 -64.04 22.36 4.79
N LEU A 982 -63.18 23.13 5.47
CA LEU A 982 -61.91 23.61 4.91
C LEU A 982 -60.97 22.47 4.54
N ILE A 983 -60.82 21.45 5.40
CA ILE A 983 -60.00 20.26 5.11
C ILE A 983 -60.55 19.53 3.88
N LYS A 984 -61.87 19.32 3.82
CA LYS A 984 -62.50 18.61 2.69
C LYS A 984 -62.41 19.37 1.38
N MET A 985 -62.59 20.69 1.41
CA MET A 985 -62.38 21.53 0.23
C MET A 985 -60.92 21.51 -0.22
N ALA A 986 -59.96 21.54 0.72
CA ALA A 986 -58.54 21.41 0.41
C ALA A 986 -58.19 20.05 -0.22
N ASP A 987 -58.77 18.96 0.27
CA ASP A 987 -58.62 17.61 -0.29
C ASP A 987 -59.13 17.58 -1.75
N ILE A 988 -60.32 18.12 -2.00
CA ILE A 988 -60.90 18.22 -3.36
C ILE A 988 -59.98 19.02 -4.28
N PHE A 989 -59.52 20.18 -3.84
CA PHE A 989 -58.64 21.02 -4.65
C PHE A 989 -57.31 20.32 -4.94
N THR A 990 -56.75 19.62 -3.95
CA THR A 990 -55.49 18.88 -4.10
C THR A 990 -55.65 17.69 -5.04
N GLU A 991 -56.76 16.95 -4.95
CA GLU A 991 -57.11 15.86 -5.86
C GLU A 991 -57.24 16.35 -7.31
N VAL A 992 -58.01 17.43 -7.53
CA VAL A 992 -58.21 17.98 -8.87
C VAL A 992 -56.93 18.60 -9.43
N CYS A 993 -56.12 19.23 -8.58
CA CYS A 993 -54.83 19.78 -8.97
C CYS A 993 -53.87 18.66 -9.43
N GLY A 994 -53.78 17.57 -8.67
CA GLY A 994 -52.91 16.43 -8.99
C GLY A 994 -51.45 16.84 -9.14
N LYS A 995 -50.75 16.24 -10.12
CA LYS A 995 -49.35 16.54 -10.43
C LYS A 995 -49.16 17.76 -11.34
N ASP A 996 -50.26 18.36 -11.81
CA ASP A 996 -50.23 19.44 -12.79
C ASP A 996 -49.91 20.81 -12.17
N GLY A 997 -49.77 20.86 -10.84
CA GLY A 997 -49.68 22.11 -10.10
C GLY A 997 -49.53 21.94 -8.59
N PHE A 998 -49.90 22.98 -7.84
CA PHE A 998 -49.99 22.93 -6.38
C PHE A 998 -51.12 23.82 -5.83
N VAL A 999 -51.56 23.50 -4.62
CA VAL A 999 -52.66 24.20 -3.93
C VAL A 999 -52.13 24.98 -2.72
N CYS A 1000 -52.61 26.20 -2.55
CA CYS A 1000 -52.31 27.07 -1.44
C CYS A 1000 -53.61 27.53 -0.76
N ARG A 1001 -53.64 27.54 0.58
CA ARG A 1001 -54.61 28.30 1.36
C ARG A 1001 -54.07 29.71 1.54
N TYR A 1002 -54.60 30.64 0.76
CA TYR A 1002 -54.09 32.01 0.67
C TYR A 1002 -54.61 32.90 1.81
N GLY A 1003 -55.82 32.63 2.28
CA GLY A 1003 -56.52 33.34 3.35
C GLY A 1003 -57.44 32.43 4.15
N GLY A 1004 -58.40 33.00 4.89
CA GLY A 1004 -59.30 32.24 5.78
C GLY A 1004 -60.05 31.12 5.05
N ASP A 1005 -60.82 31.47 4.03
CA ASP A 1005 -61.61 30.60 3.16
C ASP A 1005 -61.22 30.74 1.68
N GLU A 1006 -60.06 31.34 1.44
CA GLU A 1006 -59.50 31.62 0.12
C GLU A 1006 -58.39 30.61 -0.22
N PHE A 1007 -58.50 30.00 -1.40
CA PHE A 1007 -57.55 29.04 -1.93
C PHE A 1007 -57.02 29.50 -3.30
N LEU A 1008 -55.80 29.09 -3.61
CA LEU A 1008 -55.19 29.21 -4.92
C LEU A 1008 -54.86 27.82 -5.45
N ILE A 1009 -55.29 27.50 -6.66
CA ILE A 1009 -54.75 26.37 -7.42
C ILE A 1009 -53.87 26.94 -8.51
N PHE A 1010 -52.58 26.62 -8.48
CA PHE A 1010 -51.61 27.05 -9.46
C PHE A 1010 -51.26 25.89 -10.37
N LEU A 1011 -51.35 26.04 -11.70
CA LEU A 1011 -51.07 24.99 -12.67
C LEU A 1011 -49.93 25.39 -13.62
N TYR A 1012 -49.13 24.40 -14.03
CA TYR A 1012 -48.03 24.56 -14.99
C TYR A 1012 -48.50 24.54 -16.45
N THR A 1013 -49.62 25.18 -16.74
CA THR A 1013 -50.20 25.33 -18.08
C THR A 1013 -50.96 26.64 -18.20
N ASP A 1014 -51.10 27.17 -19.42
CA ASP A 1014 -51.98 28.30 -19.77
C ASP A 1014 -53.25 27.85 -20.52
N ASP A 1015 -53.44 26.54 -20.66
CA ASP A 1015 -54.54 25.98 -21.46
C ASP A 1015 -55.89 26.18 -20.76
N ARG A 1016 -56.70 27.07 -21.33
CA ARG A 1016 -58.02 27.41 -20.80
C ARG A 1016 -58.97 26.22 -20.74
N ASP A 1017 -58.84 25.24 -21.65
CA ASP A 1017 -59.72 24.07 -21.65
C ASP A 1017 -59.40 23.15 -20.44
N ILE A 1018 -58.13 23.06 -20.03
CA ILE A 1018 -57.72 22.32 -18.83
C ILE A 1018 -58.25 23.01 -17.56
N PHE A 1019 -58.14 24.33 -17.48
CA PHE A 1019 -58.70 25.08 -16.35
C PHE A 1019 -60.22 24.93 -16.25
N LYS A 1020 -60.89 24.94 -17.40
CA LYS A 1020 -62.33 24.72 -17.48
C LYS A 1020 -62.72 23.31 -17.02
N GLU A 1021 -62.03 22.29 -17.52
CA GLU A 1021 -62.24 20.90 -17.12
C GLU A 1021 -62.06 20.71 -15.61
N LYS A 1022 -60.97 21.27 -15.04
CA LYS A 1022 -60.71 21.20 -13.59
C LYS A 1022 -61.75 21.97 -12.77
N ALA A 1023 -62.18 23.15 -13.21
CA ALA A 1023 -63.24 23.90 -12.53
C ALA A 1023 -64.56 23.12 -12.55
N GLU A 1024 -64.96 22.57 -13.70
CA GLU A 1024 -66.17 21.76 -13.84
C GLU A 1024 -66.09 20.49 -12.99
N ARG A 1025 -64.91 19.87 -12.89
CA ARG A 1025 -64.68 18.72 -12.02
C ARG A 1025 -64.81 19.08 -10.53
N ILE A 1026 -64.29 20.24 -10.11
CA ILE A 1026 -64.47 20.74 -8.73
C ILE A 1026 -65.96 20.86 -8.41
N TYR A 1027 -66.74 21.49 -9.29
CA TYR A 1027 -68.19 21.62 -9.08
C TYR A 1027 -68.91 20.27 -9.04
N GLN A 1028 -68.55 19.33 -9.92
CA GLN A 1028 -69.11 17.97 -9.89
C GLN A 1028 -68.85 17.28 -8.55
N ILE A 1029 -67.62 17.34 -8.02
CA ILE A 1029 -67.27 16.68 -6.75
C ILE A 1029 -67.99 17.37 -5.58
N ILE A 1030 -68.11 18.70 -5.58
CA ILE A 1030 -68.84 19.45 -4.55
C ILE A 1030 -70.35 19.11 -4.59
N ASP A 1031 -70.95 19.04 -5.79
CA ASP A 1031 -72.37 18.70 -5.97
C ASP A 1031 -72.64 17.24 -5.54
N GLU A 1032 -71.74 16.31 -5.87
CA GLU A 1032 -71.81 14.90 -5.43
C GLU A 1032 -71.70 14.78 -3.90
N ALA A 1033 -70.96 15.67 -3.24
CA ALA A 1033 -70.83 15.70 -1.80
C ALA A 1033 -72.09 16.21 -1.05
N ASP A 1034 -73.06 16.80 -1.76
CA ASP A 1034 -74.35 17.28 -1.23
C ASP A 1034 -74.21 18.13 0.06
N GLY A 1035 -73.30 19.11 0.02
CA GLY A 1035 -72.97 19.97 1.17
C GLY A 1035 -72.25 19.25 2.32
N PHE A 1036 -71.63 18.11 2.05
CA PHE A 1036 -71.01 17.20 3.02
C PHE A 1036 -71.98 16.73 4.12
N SER A 1037 -73.30 16.72 3.84
CA SER A 1037 -74.33 16.51 4.87
C SER A 1037 -74.21 15.15 5.56
N ALA A 1038 -73.83 14.10 4.83
CA ALA A 1038 -73.61 12.77 5.38
C ALA A 1038 -72.39 12.71 6.31
N GLU A 1039 -71.27 13.28 5.87
CA GLU A 1039 -70.01 13.29 6.62
C GLU A 1039 -70.08 14.20 7.87
N ILE A 1040 -70.78 15.33 7.76
CA ILE A 1040 -71.02 16.23 8.89
C ILE A 1040 -72.00 15.60 9.89
N SER A 1041 -73.04 14.89 9.42
CA SER A 1041 -73.95 14.13 10.30
C SER A 1041 -73.20 13.07 11.11
N GLU A 1042 -72.28 12.36 10.47
CA GLU A 1042 -71.43 11.36 11.12
C GLU A 1042 -70.51 12.01 12.16
N LYS A 1043 -69.83 13.10 11.80
CA LYS A 1043 -68.91 13.80 12.70
C LYS A 1043 -69.61 14.41 13.92
N LEU A 1044 -70.83 14.91 13.77
CA LEU A 1044 -71.62 15.52 14.85
C LEU A 1044 -72.53 14.53 15.61
N GLY A 1045 -72.70 13.31 15.10
CA GLY A 1045 -73.57 12.29 15.72
C GLY A 1045 -75.07 12.63 15.72
N GLN A 1046 -75.53 13.53 14.83
CA GLN A 1046 -76.92 14.00 14.73
C GLN A 1046 -77.32 14.22 13.27
N SER A 1047 -78.62 14.15 12.96
CA SER A 1047 -79.11 14.35 11.59
C SER A 1047 -78.87 15.79 11.13
N PHE A 1048 -78.01 15.97 10.13
CA PHE A 1048 -77.69 17.25 9.52
C PHE A 1048 -78.38 17.36 8.17
N SER A 1049 -79.11 18.46 7.95
CA SER A 1049 -79.69 18.80 6.66
C SER A 1049 -79.48 20.28 6.39
N ILE A 1050 -78.84 20.59 5.27
CA ILE A 1050 -78.68 21.98 4.84
C ILE A 1050 -79.59 22.25 3.65
N ASP A 1051 -80.20 23.43 3.63
CA ASP A 1051 -81.01 23.88 2.51
C ASP A 1051 -80.13 24.05 1.26
N LYS A 1052 -80.63 23.68 0.08
CA LYS A 1052 -79.87 23.70 -1.18
C LYS A 1052 -79.28 25.07 -1.49
N GLN A 1053 -79.97 26.15 -1.12
CA GLN A 1053 -79.47 27.52 -1.33
C GLN A 1053 -78.31 27.92 -0.41
N HIS A 1054 -78.07 27.16 0.67
CA HIS A 1054 -77.01 27.39 1.66
C HIS A 1054 -75.90 26.33 1.61
N GLN A 1055 -75.97 25.37 0.68
CA GLN A 1055 -74.90 24.40 0.46
C GLN A 1055 -73.58 25.10 0.14
N ILE A 1056 -72.48 24.50 0.59
CA ILE A 1056 -71.15 25.02 0.32
C ILE A 1056 -70.87 24.88 -1.17
N SER A 1057 -70.34 25.93 -1.77
CA SER A 1057 -69.83 25.91 -3.14
C SER A 1057 -68.57 26.78 -3.18
N CYS A 1058 -68.05 27.06 -4.36
CA CYS A 1058 -66.99 28.04 -4.50
C CYS A 1058 -67.19 28.90 -5.73
N SER A 1059 -66.71 30.13 -5.66
CA SER A 1059 -66.54 30.98 -6.83
C SER A 1059 -65.07 30.89 -7.26
N ILE A 1060 -64.82 30.83 -8.58
CA ILE A 1060 -63.46 30.63 -9.11
C ILE A 1060 -63.16 31.68 -10.18
N GLY A 1061 -62.19 32.55 -9.92
CA GLY A 1061 -61.59 33.42 -10.93
C GLY A 1061 -60.32 32.79 -11.49
N ILE A 1062 -60.20 32.70 -12.81
CA ILE A 1062 -59.11 32.00 -13.47
C ILE A 1062 -58.34 33.00 -14.32
N ALA A 1063 -57.03 33.06 -14.16
CA ALA A 1063 -56.15 33.83 -15.04
C ALA A 1063 -55.02 32.94 -15.54
N ALA A 1064 -54.76 33.02 -16.85
CA ALA A 1064 -53.68 32.29 -17.51
C ALA A 1064 -52.84 33.27 -18.34
N GLY A 1065 -51.53 33.05 -18.37
CA GLY A 1065 -50.58 33.91 -19.06
C GLY A 1065 -49.50 33.10 -19.78
N ASP A 1066 -49.18 33.52 -21.00
CA ASP A 1066 -47.96 33.15 -21.68
C ASP A 1066 -46.87 34.18 -21.36
N HIS A 1067 -45.61 33.76 -21.24
CA HIS A 1067 -44.44 34.64 -21.02
C HIS A 1067 -44.31 35.27 -19.62
N ILE A 1068 -44.77 34.61 -18.55
CA ILE A 1068 -44.54 35.09 -17.17
C ILE A 1068 -43.07 34.94 -16.79
N CYS A 1069 -42.37 36.06 -16.56
CA CYS A 1069 -40.93 36.08 -16.33
C CYS A 1069 -40.53 36.76 -15.00
N THR A 1070 -41.43 37.54 -14.40
CA THR A 1070 -41.13 38.31 -13.19
C THR A 1070 -42.18 38.09 -12.10
N GLU A 1071 -41.80 38.38 -10.86
CA GLU A 1071 -42.70 38.38 -9.70
C GLU A 1071 -43.89 39.36 -9.90
N ASN A 1072 -43.65 40.48 -10.60
CA ASN A 1072 -44.71 41.44 -10.94
C ASN A 1072 -45.75 40.85 -11.90
N ASP A 1073 -45.31 40.10 -12.92
CA ASP A 1073 -46.22 39.45 -13.88
C ASP A 1073 -47.12 38.42 -13.18
N MET A 1074 -46.53 37.64 -12.25
CA MET A 1074 -47.26 36.68 -11.44
C MET A 1074 -48.28 37.36 -10.51
N THR A 1075 -47.85 38.44 -9.84
CA THR A 1075 -48.73 39.21 -8.95
C THR A 1075 -49.88 39.83 -9.72
N GLU A 1076 -49.63 40.31 -10.94
CA GLU A 1076 -50.69 40.82 -11.82
C GLU A 1076 -51.64 39.70 -12.26
N MET A 1077 -51.15 38.50 -12.57
CA MET A 1077 -51.99 37.35 -12.92
C MET A 1077 -52.90 36.93 -11.75
N ILE A 1078 -52.36 36.83 -10.53
CA ILE A 1078 -53.14 36.52 -9.32
C ILE A 1078 -54.20 37.60 -9.10
N LYS A 1079 -53.83 38.88 -9.27
CA LYS A 1079 -54.76 39.99 -9.15
C LYS A 1079 -55.88 39.94 -10.18
N ARG A 1080 -55.59 39.58 -11.44
CA ARG A 1080 -56.62 39.39 -12.47
C ARG A 1080 -57.57 38.24 -12.14
N ALA A 1081 -57.05 37.14 -11.59
CA ALA A 1081 -57.88 36.04 -11.12
C ALA A 1081 -58.79 36.47 -9.96
N ASP A 1082 -58.26 37.24 -9.01
CA ASP A 1082 -59.04 37.83 -7.90
C ASP A 1082 -60.11 38.82 -8.40
N ASP A 1083 -59.78 39.71 -9.33
CA ASP A 1083 -60.74 40.64 -9.94
C ASP A 1083 -61.88 39.89 -10.68
N LEU A 1084 -61.55 38.80 -11.38
CA LEU A 1084 -62.53 37.93 -12.03
C LEU A 1084 -63.41 37.20 -11.01
N LEU A 1085 -62.82 36.67 -9.94
CA LEU A 1085 -63.53 36.05 -8.82
C LEU A 1085 -64.52 37.05 -8.19
N TYR A 1086 -64.06 38.26 -7.87
CA TYR A 1086 -64.86 39.31 -7.28
C TYR A 1086 -66.06 39.67 -8.17
N SER A 1087 -65.85 39.72 -9.49
CA SER A 1087 -66.92 39.98 -10.46
C SER A 1087 -68.02 38.91 -10.49
N ILE A 1088 -67.71 37.66 -10.12
CA ILE A 1088 -68.68 36.55 -10.00
C ILE A 1088 -69.48 36.69 -8.70
N LYS A 1089 -68.79 37.00 -7.59
CA LYS A 1089 -69.40 37.17 -6.27
C LYS A 1089 -70.50 38.24 -6.24
N THR A 1090 -70.43 39.23 -7.15
CA THR A 1090 -71.44 40.29 -7.27
C THR A 1090 -72.64 39.97 -8.18
N THR A 1091 -72.63 38.85 -8.93
CA THR A 1091 -73.70 38.54 -9.90
C THR A 1091 -74.45 37.23 -9.66
N THR A 1092 -73.76 36.08 -9.62
CA THR A 1092 -74.43 34.77 -9.72
C THR A 1092 -73.99 33.76 -8.65
N LYS A 1093 -72.74 33.84 -8.16
CA LYS A 1093 -72.07 32.87 -7.25
C LYS A 1093 -72.07 31.41 -7.76
N GLY A 1094 -71.21 30.55 -7.22
CA GLY A 1094 -71.14 29.12 -7.60
C GLY A 1094 -70.78 28.86 -9.07
N THR A 1095 -69.93 29.69 -9.66
CA THR A 1095 -69.49 29.55 -11.07
C THR A 1095 -68.07 30.11 -11.26
N TYR A 1096 -67.50 29.90 -12.45
CA TYR A 1096 -66.15 30.34 -12.79
C TYR A 1096 -66.11 31.36 -13.95
N ARG A 1097 -65.05 32.18 -14.02
CA ARG A 1097 -64.70 33.06 -15.16
C ARG A 1097 -63.21 32.96 -15.48
N ILE A 1098 -62.88 32.98 -16.78
CA ILE A 1098 -61.52 32.87 -17.34
C ILE A 1098 -61.18 34.08 -18.22
#